data_AF-A0A5B9QJS2-F1
#
_entry.id   AF-A0A5B9QJS2-F1
#
_cell.length_a   1.000
_cell.length_b   1.000
_cell.length_c   1.000
_cell.angle_alpha   90.00
_cell.angle_beta   90.00
_cell.angle_gamma   90.00
#
_symmetry.space_group_name_H-M   'P 1'
#
loop_
_entity.id
_entity.type
_entity.pdbx_description
1 polymer ?
#
loop_
_entity_poly.entity_id
_entity_poly.type
_entity_poly.pdbx_seq_one_letter_code
_entity_poly.pdbx_strand_id
1 'polypeptide(L)'
;MSLRILLCSFALVSVAATAFADGITRLPLENGRTTLEVPSDGIVCFLKFGDHSYAPDSVTDDKGLEIAFTEMTEIPIAPFQELRAVQWQLPAQYRGRTINLSVVPSRDSFWDQILVVDESFLPESPTVQIDEAGKFAESLPPEIGDISLSEAEIASQQTSLIDPILPEGISQELAWDQLAAAGLPLDFQKVLLASPHDASPAFAYQNGQWLTTWKRRDLNEGGKEDHWFAPALKIGDRLIRPAPLSARTSFSKTTASKLLPQWNVEWMHEGATVHQSMFSFQSAGTPSPILFVRFHIENTSPDTRLAVGIGRRPNAHYWDDKTRERTPIPFFTLQPGYRQQGRKLLDEWDRVVLGSPQDFLLENCGPLEMLLVFTPDEKGFVELATPQEGIPHEQKSSLLPAFARAEAEFRRQWDRILSLGAQVKLPSSQWQDRIEAWQAQVESITRVNYQGRDRLSYGAYFYQYYFGIEEAWPVVALAQWGRGKEAQRQAKIMLDPQNLDKSNVHHQSRNGAAPWAAAVVARLTNDPEWLASVAPAMIECAEWTSRVRRENQQERSPLTRGLLPPHIYGGDIRDPATSLYATAICWKGIVETADVLDHLGGESYHEVADKLRQEAEALRNRIDEVMREVALEDGEDVFLPLALDLPSLDGKHEGPYEALTDTRLGNYWNLFAPSLLQLQLCAADPMAFPDREVYEYMQHHGGLWAGLPRFYHGLDVAYAGGTIGYLLNASALDFRFRPQALASLEAFFLHAASRNGYTIPEVASLFPDRLDDAAYELLVRESPWSFGMYEAQRYLEGHISFTEPLGAGAGQALWLIRDALVTETRTDGGIPDGGLVLLPTVPSAWFEQGKHIKLNKFPTAYGLLSARIESQIELKREITMAYSFEKFENGQAYAIKKFRVRFAPPGEEVVELKFAPQSTGELRASF
;
A
#
# COMPACT_ATOMS: atom_id res chain seq x y z
N MET A 1 -52.00 13.66 6.20
CA MET A 1 -52.44 14.18 4.88
C MET A 1 -51.30 15.06 4.36
N SER A 2 -50.50 14.72 3.37
CA SER A 2 -50.63 13.76 2.28
C SER A 2 -49.27 13.13 1.96
N LEU A 3 -49.31 11.83 1.68
CA LEU A 3 -48.25 10.94 1.27
C LEU A 3 -47.58 11.44 -0.03
N ARG A 4 -46.29 11.77 0.00
CA ARG A 4 -45.45 11.83 -1.21
C ARG A 4 -44.40 10.72 -1.08
N ILE A 5 -44.72 9.60 -1.69
CA ILE A 5 -43.81 8.49 -1.97
C ILE A 5 -42.69 9.05 -2.85
N LEU A 6 -41.48 9.11 -2.32
CA LEU A 6 -40.27 9.35 -3.11
C LEU A 6 -39.94 8.02 -3.80
N LEU A 7 -40.46 7.82 -5.01
CA LEU A 7 -39.93 6.84 -5.94
C LEU A 7 -38.52 7.31 -6.30
N CYS A 8 -37.50 6.62 -5.78
CA CYS A 8 -36.16 6.63 -6.38
C CYS A 8 -36.29 6.05 -7.79
N SER A 9 -36.46 6.94 -8.76
CA SER A 9 -36.26 6.60 -10.16
C SER A 9 -34.80 6.17 -10.33
N PHE A 10 -34.58 4.88 -10.53
CA PHE A 10 -33.39 4.40 -11.23
C PHE A 10 -33.43 5.05 -12.62
N ALA A 11 -32.78 6.19 -12.76
CA ALA A 11 -32.46 6.73 -14.07
C ALA A 11 -31.41 5.79 -14.68
N LEU A 12 -31.90 4.77 -15.40
CA LEU A 12 -31.11 4.02 -16.37
C LEU A 12 -30.55 5.04 -17.35
N VAL A 13 -29.27 5.39 -17.18
CA VAL A 13 -28.51 6.08 -18.20
C VAL A 13 -28.35 5.07 -19.33
N SER A 14 -29.09 5.23 -20.42
CA SER A 14 -28.80 4.49 -21.65
C SER A 14 -27.46 4.98 -22.16
N VAL A 15 -26.39 4.23 -21.91
CA VAL A 15 -25.07 4.52 -22.46
C VAL A 15 -25.14 4.17 -23.95
N ALA A 16 -24.90 5.15 -24.82
CA ALA A 16 -24.81 4.90 -26.26
C ALA A 16 -23.62 3.98 -26.54
N ALA A 17 -23.65 3.22 -27.64
CA ALA A 17 -22.49 2.45 -28.08
C ALA A 17 -21.29 3.39 -28.25
N THR A 18 -20.24 3.17 -27.46
CA THR A 18 -19.04 4.01 -27.48
C THR A 18 -17.93 3.21 -28.16
N ALA A 19 -17.48 3.68 -29.33
CA ALA A 19 -16.32 3.11 -30.01
C ALA A 19 -15.05 3.60 -29.30
N PHE A 20 -14.18 2.68 -28.89
CA PHE A 20 -12.89 2.99 -28.28
C PHE A 20 -11.78 2.28 -29.06
N ALA A 21 -10.85 3.06 -29.58
CA ALA A 21 -9.97 2.67 -30.69
C ALA A 21 -10.71 2.06 -31.90
N ASP A 22 -10.05 2.11 -33.04
CA ASP A 22 -10.61 1.53 -34.26
C ASP A 22 -10.56 -0.01 -34.12
N GLY A 23 -11.58 -0.63 -33.50
CA GLY A 23 -11.72 -2.11 -33.56
C GLY A 23 -12.38 -2.87 -32.40
N ILE A 24 -12.59 -2.30 -31.20
CA ILE A 24 -13.28 -3.00 -30.09
C ILE A 24 -14.47 -2.18 -29.61
N THR A 25 -15.66 -2.79 -29.59
CA THR A 25 -16.92 -2.11 -29.24
C THR A 25 -17.64 -2.83 -28.12
N ARG A 26 -18.02 -2.07 -27.07
CA ARG A 26 -18.99 -2.54 -26.08
C ARG A 26 -20.40 -2.46 -26.66
N LEU A 27 -21.17 -3.53 -26.54
CA LEU A 27 -22.60 -3.45 -26.79
C LEU A 27 -23.33 -2.96 -25.53
N PRO A 28 -24.16 -1.92 -25.62
CA PRO A 28 -24.91 -1.42 -24.46
C PRO A 28 -25.95 -2.48 -24.04
N LEU A 29 -25.95 -2.82 -22.75
CA LEU A 29 -26.86 -3.82 -22.18
C LEU A 29 -28.05 -3.13 -21.49
N GLU A 30 -29.26 -3.52 -21.85
CA GLU A 30 -30.50 -3.18 -21.14
C GLU A 30 -31.02 -4.42 -20.41
N ASN A 31 -30.96 -4.44 -19.07
CA ASN A 31 -31.31 -5.59 -18.24
C ASN A 31 -30.61 -6.89 -18.67
N GLY A 32 -29.30 -6.81 -18.94
CA GLY A 32 -28.49 -7.95 -19.40
C GLY A 32 -28.75 -8.38 -20.84
N ARG A 33 -29.44 -7.57 -21.65
CA ARG A 33 -29.77 -7.89 -23.04
C ARG A 33 -29.32 -6.80 -24.00
N THR A 34 -28.99 -7.18 -25.22
CA THR A 34 -28.69 -6.24 -26.30
C THR A 34 -28.97 -6.89 -27.66
N THR A 35 -28.77 -6.14 -28.73
CA THR A 35 -28.92 -6.64 -30.10
C THR A 35 -27.66 -6.41 -30.91
N LEU A 36 -27.37 -7.33 -31.82
CA LEU A 36 -26.25 -7.24 -32.75
C LEU A 36 -26.72 -7.55 -34.17
N GLU A 37 -26.28 -6.77 -35.16
CA GLU A 37 -26.46 -7.13 -36.57
C GLU A 37 -25.36 -8.11 -36.98
N VAL A 38 -25.74 -9.29 -37.45
CA VAL A 38 -24.81 -10.34 -37.87
C VAL A 38 -24.17 -9.94 -39.20
N PRO A 39 -22.83 -9.95 -39.31
CA PRO A 39 -22.13 -9.68 -40.57
C PRO A 39 -22.55 -10.60 -41.73
N SER A 40 -22.25 -10.18 -42.95
CA SER A 40 -22.74 -10.86 -44.17
C SER A 40 -22.15 -12.25 -44.40
N ASP A 41 -20.96 -12.54 -43.84
CA ASP A 41 -20.33 -13.86 -43.77
C ASP A 41 -20.84 -14.71 -42.59
N GLY A 42 -21.53 -14.09 -41.63
CA GLY A 42 -22.04 -14.72 -40.43
C GLY A 42 -21.00 -14.93 -39.33
N ILE A 43 -19.83 -14.30 -39.42
CA ILE A 43 -18.79 -14.39 -38.40
C ILE A 43 -18.92 -13.21 -37.45
N VAL A 44 -18.96 -13.48 -36.16
CA VAL A 44 -18.89 -12.46 -35.11
C VAL A 44 -17.70 -12.79 -34.22
N CYS A 45 -16.88 -11.79 -33.91
CA CYS A 45 -15.73 -11.96 -33.03
C CYS A 45 -16.05 -11.34 -31.67
N PHE A 46 -15.93 -12.12 -30.59
CA PHE A 46 -16.07 -11.63 -29.23
C PHE A 46 -14.70 -11.57 -28.53
N LEU A 47 -14.50 -10.59 -27.65
CA LEU A 47 -13.26 -10.49 -26.90
C LEU A 47 -13.20 -11.59 -25.82
N LYS A 48 -12.01 -12.12 -25.58
CA LYS A 48 -11.67 -12.99 -24.44
C LYS A 48 -10.36 -12.52 -23.81
N PHE A 49 -10.28 -12.54 -22.50
CA PHE A 49 -9.11 -12.17 -21.70
C PHE A 49 -8.80 -13.32 -20.74
N GLY A 50 -7.64 -13.98 -20.93
CA GLY A 50 -7.33 -15.22 -20.21
C GLY A 50 -8.44 -16.26 -20.43
N ASP A 51 -9.02 -16.76 -19.35
CA ASP A 51 -10.17 -17.67 -19.40
C ASP A 51 -11.53 -16.96 -19.37
N HIS A 52 -11.54 -15.65 -19.11
CA HIS A 52 -12.77 -14.86 -19.08
C HIS A 52 -13.24 -14.47 -20.48
N SER A 53 -14.48 -14.82 -20.82
CA SER A 53 -15.09 -14.53 -22.12
C SER A 53 -16.09 -13.37 -22.02
N TYR A 54 -15.98 -12.39 -22.93
CA TYR A 54 -16.98 -11.34 -23.11
C TYR A 54 -17.98 -11.65 -24.23
N ALA A 55 -18.15 -12.93 -24.54
CA ALA A 55 -19.21 -13.41 -25.40
C ALA A 55 -20.53 -13.51 -24.60
N PRO A 56 -21.70 -13.41 -25.25
CA PRO A 56 -22.97 -13.56 -24.56
C PRO A 56 -23.19 -15.00 -24.07
N ASP A 57 -23.86 -15.17 -22.93
CA ASP A 57 -24.27 -16.49 -22.43
C ASP A 57 -25.32 -17.16 -23.33
N SER A 58 -26.14 -16.36 -24.02
CA SER A 58 -27.11 -16.89 -24.98
C SER A 58 -27.39 -15.95 -26.15
N VAL A 59 -27.74 -16.56 -27.28
CA VAL A 59 -28.10 -15.87 -28.53
C VAL A 59 -29.47 -16.36 -28.98
N THR A 60 -30.38 -15.44 -29.25
CA THR A 60 -31.73 -15.75 -29.72
C THR A 60 -32.12 -14.91 -30.93
N ASP A 61 -33.05 -15.41 -31.73
CA ASP A 61 -33.66 -14.63 -32.81
C ASP A 61 -34.73 -13.65 -32.31
N ASP A 62 -35.37 -12.93 -33.23
CA ASP A 62 -36.44 -11.97 -32.95
C ASP A 62 -37.69 -12.60 -32.29
N LYS A 63 -37.81 -13.93 -32.33
CA LYS A 63 -38.89 -14.71 -31.71
C LYS A 63 -38.46 -15.36 -30.39
N GLY A 64 -37.24 -15.12 -29.93
CA GLY A 64 -36.68 -15.72 -28.73
C GLY A 64 -36.27 -17.19 -28.90
N LEU A 65 -36.13 -17.68 -30.13
CA LEU A 65 -35.59 -19.02 -30.37
C LEU A 65 -34.08 -18.99 -30.29
N GLU A 66 -33.51 -19.94 -29.55
CA GLU A 66 -32.06 -20.08 -29.39
C GLU A 66 -31.39 -20.34 -30.74
N ILE A 67 -30.33 -19.58 -31.02
CA ILE A 67 -29.53 -19.70 -32.23
C ILE A 67 -28.29 -20.52 -31.89
N ALA A 68 -28.19 -21.71 -32.46
CA ALA A 68 -26.95 -22.48 -32.42
C ALA A 68 -25.84 -21.78 -33.22
N PHE A 69 -24.64 -21.73 -32.67
CA PHE A 69 -23.43 -21.22 -33.32
C PHE A 69 -22.33 -22.27 -33.24
N THR A 70 -21.28 -22.10 -34.04
CA THR A 70 -20.05 -22.91 -33.94
C THR A 70 -18.92 -21.98 -33.53
N GLU A 71 -18.29 -22.28 -32.39
CA GLU A 71 -17.06 -21.62 -31.99
C GLU A 71 -15.91 -22.11 -32.87
N MET A 72 -15.21 -21.15 -33.47
CA MET A 72 -14.11 -21.35 -34.40
C MET A 72 -12.77 -21.16 -33.66
N THR A 73 -11.71 -20.83 -34.38
CA THR A 73 -10.39 -20.58 -33.80
C THR A 73 -10.36 -19.28 -33.01
N GLU A 74 -9.66 -19.30 -31.87
CA GLU A 74 -9.27 -18.07 -31.17
C GLU A 74 -8.12 -17.38 -31.91
N ILE A 75 -8.25 -16.07 -32.15
CA ILE A 75 -7.24 -15.25 -32.81
C ILE A 75 -6.56 -14.35 -31.77
N PRO A 76 -5.23 -14.44 -31.58
CA PRO A 76 -4.52 -13.56 -30.65
C PRO A 76 -4.59 -12.09 -31.08
N ILE A 77 -5.02 -11.20 -30.18
CA ILE A 77 -5.06 -9.74 -30.36
C ILE A 77 -3.84 -9.09 -29.68
N ALA A 78 -3.56 -9.53 -28.46
CA ALA A 78 -2.44 -9.05 -27.65
C ALA A 78 -1.95 -10.24 -26.81
N PRO A 79 -1.03 -11.05 -27.37
CA PRO A 79 -0.58 -12.29 -26.75
C PRO A 79 -0.06 -12.14 -25.32
N PHE A 80 0.65 -11.05 -24.98
CA PHE A 80 1.18 -10.87 -23.64
C PHE A 80 0.09 -10.48 -22.63
N GLN A 81 -0.90 -9.70 -23.07
CA GLN A 81 -2.12 -9.41 -22.30
C GLN A 81 -3.14 -10.56 -22.30
N GLU A 82 -2.85 -11.70 -22.94
CA GLU A 82 -3.80 -12.81 -23.08
C GLU A 82 -5.13 -12.42 -23.73
N LEU A 83 -5.12 -11.41 -24.60
CA LEU A 83 -6.32 -10.97 -25.33
C LEU A 83 -6.48 -11.73 -26.62
N ARG A 84 -7.69 -12.26 -26.83
CA ARG A 84 -8.06 -13.07 -28.00
C ARG A 84 -9.42 -12.65 -28.54
N ALA A 85 -9.61 -12.83 -29.83
CA ALA A 85 -10.92 -12.79 -30.48
C ALA A 85 -11.42 -14.22 -30.65
N VAL A 86 -12.55 -14.54 -30.03
CA VAL A 86 -13.27 -15.81 -30.21
C VAL A 86 -14.23 -15.64 -31.37
N GLN A 87 -14.00 -16.39 -32.44
CA GLN A 87 -14.84 -16.32 -33.65
C GLN A 87 -16.04 -17.25 -33.52
N TRP A 88 -17.25 -16.72 -33.71
CA TRP A 88 -18.49 -17.48 -33.77
C TRP A 88 -19.05 -17.48 -35.18
N GLN A 89 -19.26 -18.66 -35.74
CA GLN A 89 -19.97 -18.82 -37.01
C GLN A 89 -21.46 -19.03 -36.74
N LEU A 90 -22.26 -18.05 -37.14
CA LEU A 90 -23.72 -18.13 -37.10
C LEU A 90 -24.30 -18.80 -38.36
N PRO A 91 -25.46 -19.46 -38.27
CA PRO A 91 -26.11 -20.12 -39.40
C PRO A 91 -26.44 -19.14 -40.53
N ALA A 92 -26.35 -19.62 -41.77
CA ALA A 92 -26.52 -18.78 -42.97
C ALA A 92 -27.83 -17.98 -43.01
N GLN A 93 -28.90 -18.49 -42.39
CA GLN A 93 -30.21 -17.82 -42.34
C GLN A 93 -30.26 -16.55 -41.48
N TYR A 94 -29.25 -16.33 -40.62
CA TYR A 94 -29.14 -15.16 -39.74
C TYR A 94 -28.13 -14.11 -40.24
N ARG A 95 -27.43 -14.36 -41.35
CA ARG A 95 -26.50 -13.39 -41.96
C ARG A 95 -27.23 -12.12 -42.39
N GLY A 96 -26.73 -10.95 -41.98
CA GLY A 96 -27.38 -9.66 -42.21
C GLY A 96 -28.69 -9.46 -41.43
N ARG A 97 -28.95 -10.26 -40.39
CA ARG A 97 -30.10 -10.08 -39.49
C ARG A 97 -29.65 -9.59 -38.13
N THR A 98 -30.54 -8.87 -37.46
CA THR A 98 -30.39 -8.55 -36.04
C THR A 98 -30.75 -9.75 -35.18
N ILE A 99 -29.87 -10.08 -34.24
CA ILE A 99 -30.06 -11.12 -33.22
C ILE A 99 -30.07 -10.49 -31.83
N ASN A 100 -30.69 -11.18 -30.88
CA ASN A 100 -30.72 -10.81 -29.48
C ASN A 100 -29.61 -11.56 -28.74
N LEU A 101 -28.84 -10.82 -27.94
CA LEU A 101 -27.79 -11.36 -27.10
C LEU A 101 -28.17 -11.15 -25.63
N SER A 102 -27.83 -12.09 -24.75
CA SER A 102 -27.98 -11.84 -23.32
C SER A 102 -26.86 -12.44 -22.50
N VAL A 103 -26.56 -11.75 -21.40
CA VAL A 103 -25.67 -12.21 -20.35
C VAL A 103 -26.50 -12.57 -19.12
N VAL A 104 -26.11 -13.62 -18.41
CA VAL A 104 -26.58 -13.93 -17.08
C VAL A 104 -25.82 -13.00 -16.15
N PRO A 105 -26.49 -12.04 -15.48
CA PRO A 105 -25.79 -11.15 -14.55
C PRO A 105 -25.06 -11.99 -13.51
N SER A 106 -23.74 -11.85 -13.44
CA SER A 106 -22.96 -12.36 -12.34
C SER A 106 -23.06 -11.38 -11.16
N ARG A 107 -22.33 -11.65 -10.07
CA ARG A 107 -22.23 -10.66 -8.99
C ARG A 107 -21.46 -9.39 -9.43
N ASP A 108 -20.76 -9.44 -10.57
CA ASP A 108 -19.78 -8.42 -10.96
C ASP A 108 -20.10 -7.78 -12.32
N SER A 109 -20.74 -6.61 -12.26
CA SER A 109 -21.11 -5.82 -13.43
C SER A 109 -19.92 -5.35 -14.29
N PHE A 110 -18.69 -5.42 -13.78
CA PHE A 110 -17.49 -5.10 -14.56
C PHE A 110 -17.24 -6.13 -15.65
N TRP A 111 -17.52 -7.41 -15.37
CA TRP A 111 -17.32 -8.51 -16.32
C TRP A 111 -18.57 -8.81 -17.16
N ASP A 112 -19.75 -8.45 -16.68
CA ASP A 112 -21.01 -8.62 -17.39
C ASP A 112 -21.15 -7.63 -18.58
N GLN A 113 -20.31 -7.80 -19.60
CA GLN A 113 -20.25 -6.98 -20.80
C GLN A 113 -20.16 -7.87 -22.03
N ILE A 114 -20.76 -7.44 -23.14
CA ILE A 114 -20.53 -8.05 -24.44
C ILE A 114 -19.60 -7.14 -25.23
N LEU A 115 -18.42 -7.67 -25.55
CA LEU A 115 -17.37 -6.94 -26.26
C LEU A 115 -17.16 -7.58 -27.64
N VAL A 116 -17.45 -6.82 -28.69
CA VAL A 116 -17.30 -7.25 -30.09
C VAL A 116 -16.01 -6.69 -30.66
N VAL A 117 -15.27 -7.52 -31.38
CA VAL A 117 -14.05 -7.16 -32.09
C VAL A 117 -14.38 -7.05 -33.58
N ASP A 118 -14.03 -5.92 -34.20
CA ASP A 118 -14.14 -5.71 -35.64
C ASP A 118 -13.15 -6.64 -36.36
N GLU A 119 -13.61 -7.37 -37.37
CA GLU A 119 -12.74 -8.28 -38.12
C GLU A 119 -11.60 -7.52 -38.82
N SER A 120 -11.81 -6.26 -39.24
CA SER A 120 -10.76 -5.43 -39.82
C SER A 120 -9.64 -5.08 -38.82
N PHE A 121 -9.90 -5.22 -37.52
CA PHE A 121 -8.91 -5.08 -36.46
C PHE A 121 -8.03 -6.31 -36.29
N LEU A 122 -8.44 -7.44 -36.85
CA LEU A 122 -7.70 -8.71 -36.81
C LEU A 122 -6.79 -8.78 -38.04
N PRO A 123 -5.47 -8.51 -37.91
CA PRO A 123 -4.55 -8.69 -39.04
C PRO A 123 -4.44 -10.17 -39.42
N GLU A 124 -3.82 -10.47 -40.58
CA GLU A 124 -3.21 -11.78 -40.84
C GLU A 124 -2.22 -12.05 -39.70
N SER A 125 -2.68 -12.74 -38.66
CA SER A 125 -2.03 -12.72 -37.36
C SER A 125 -0.68 -13.45 -37.43
N PRO A 126 0.40 -12.91 -36.82
CA PRO A 126 1.63 -13.66 -36.69
C PRO A 126 1.34 -14.92 -35.87
N THR A 127 1.89 -16.06 -36.29
CA THR A 127 1.63 -17.39 -35.72
C THR A 127 2.37 -17.57 -34.40
N VAL A 128 2.20 -16.66 -33.44
CA VAL A 128 2.96 -16.67 -32.18
C VAL A 128 2.23 -17.52 -31.15
N GLN A 129 2.91 -18.55 -30.64
CA GLN A 129 2.41 -19.36 -29.53
C GLN A 129 3.04 -18.87 -28.23
N ILE A 130 2.22 -18.53 -27.23
CA ILE A 130 2.70 -18.21 -25.87
C ILE A 130 2.73 -19.50 -25.05
N ASP A 131 3.87 -19.79 -24.45
CA ASP A 131 4.03 -20.84 -23.46
C ASP A 131 4.50 -20.26 -22.13
N GLU A 132 4.16 -20.93 -21.02
CA GLU A 132 4.59 -20.54 -19.68
C GLU A 132 5.70 -21.48 -19.16
N ALA A 133 6.67 -20.89 -18.46
CA ALA A 133 7.74 -21.59 -17.77
C ALA A 133 7.37 -21.75 -16.28
N GLY A 134 7.31 -22.98 -15.81
CA GLY A 134 6.85 -23.33 -14.46
C GLY A 134 5.33 -23.41 -14.35
N LYS A 135 4.82 -23.57 -13.12
CA LYS A 135 3.37 -23.61 -12.82
C LYS A 135 3.07 -22.79 -11.58
N PHE A 136 1.93 -22.10 -11.58
CA PHE A 136 1.46 -21.30 -10.45
C PHE A 136 1.39 -22.12 -9.14
N ALA A 137 0.66 -23.24 -9.15
CA ALA A 137 0.47 -24.09 -7.96
C ALA A 137 1.80 -24.62 -7.37
N GLU A 138 2.80 -24.91 -8.20
CA GLU A 138 4.12 -25.39 -7.75
C GLU A 138 4.99 -24.26 -7.14
N SER A 139 4.57 -23.01 -7.30
CA SER A 139 5.31 -21.81 -6.88
C SER A 139 4.84 -21.29 -5.52
N LEU A 140 3.66 -21.74 -5.08
CA LEU A 140 3.18 -21.51 -3.72
C LEU A 140 4.03 -22.32 -2.73
N PRO A 141 4.34 -21.77 -1.54
CA PRO A 141 5.06 -22.55 -0.55
C PRO A 141 4.22 -23.76 -0.12
N PRO A 142 4.86 -24.88 0.26
CA PRO A 142 4.14 -26.12 0.57
C PRO A 142 3.05 -25.95 1.64
N GLU A 143 3.25 -25.04 2.60
CA GLU A 143 2.30 -24.74 3.67
C GLU A 143 1.05 -23.99 3.18
N ILE A 144 1.11 -23.41 1.97
CA ILE A 144 0.06 -22.66 1.27
C ILE A 144 -0.55 -23.50 0.13
N GLY A 145 0.08 -24.60 -0.29
CA GLY A 145 -0.37 -25.42 -1.43
C GLY A 145 -1.77 -26.04 -1.28
N ASP A 146 -2.30 -26.12 -0.05
CA ASP A 146 -3.63 -26.67 0.27
C ASP A 146 -4.66 -25.55 0.60
N ILE A 147 -4.44 -24.32 0.11
CA ILE A 147 -5.24 -23.13 0.48
C ILE A 147 -6.73 -23.21 0.19
N SER A 148 -7.15 -24.00 -0.81
CA SER A 148 -8.53 -23.99 -1.32
C SER A 148 -9.52 -24.47 -0.26
N LEU A 149 -9.98 -23.52 0.55
CA LEU A 149 -11.10 -23.68 1.45
C LEU A 149 -12.36 -23.82 0.60
N SER A 150 -13.26 -24.69 1.04
CA SER A 150 -14.58 -24.77 0.41
C SER A 150 -15.33 -23.44 0.53
N GLU A 151 -16.26 -23.18 -0.40
CA GLU A 151 -17.13 -21.99 -0.32
C GLU A 151 -17.82 -21.85 1.06
N ALA A 152 -18.15 -22.96 1.70
CA ALA A 152 -18.74 -22.99 3.04
C ALA A 152 -17.76 -22.56 4.14
N GLU A 153 -16.48 -22.96 4.05
CA GLU A 153 -15.43 -22.53 4.97
C GLU A 153 -15.10 -21.05 4.77
N ILE A 154 -15.01 -20.59 3.53
CA ILE A 154 -14.84 -19.15 3.20
C ILE A 154 -15.99 -18.34 3.79
N ALA A 155 -17.25 -18.75 3.57
CA ALA A 155 -18.42 -18.08 4.13
C ALA A 155 -18.41 -18.10 5.68
N SER A 156 -17.94 -19.19 6.29
CA SER A 156 -17.78 -19.27 7.75
C SER A 156 -16.73 -18.29 8.27
N GLN A 157 -15.63 -18.08 7.54
CA GLN A 157 -14.59 -17.12 7.91
C GLN A 157 -15.07 -15.68 7.71
N GLN A 158 -15.79 -15.41 6.61
CA GLN A 158 -16.37 -14.08 6.34
C GLN A 158 -17.33 -13.64 7.44
N THR A 159 -18.14 -14.56 7.97
CA THR A 159 -19.13 -14.33 9.03
C THR A 159 -18.56 -14.46 10.44
N SER A 160 -17.27 -14.77 10.59
CA SER A 160 -16.63 -14.83 11.91
C SER A 160 -16.60 -13.45 12.56
N LEU A 161 -17.12 -13.38 13.79
CA LEU A 161 -17.07 -12.19 14.63
C LEU A 161 -15.79 -12.11 15.47
N ILE A 162 -15.04 -13.21 15.56
CA ILE A 162 -13.75 -13.25 16.26
C ILE A 162 -12.61 -13.42 15.27
N ASP A 163 -11.44 -12.93 15.65
CA ASP A 163 -10.21 -13.15 14.87
C ASP A 163 -9.91 -14.65 14.78
N PRO A 164 -9.94 -15.25 13.58
CA PRO A 164 -9.79 -16.69 13.41
C PRO A 164 -8.34 -17.17 13.50
N ILE A 165 -7.36 -16.25 13.50
CA ILE A 165 -5.92 -16.56 13.48
C ILE A 165 -5.28 -16.26 14.83
N LEU A 166 -5.63 -15.12 15.43
CA LEU A 166 -5.08 -14.69 16.71
C LEU A 166 -6.16 -14.71 17.80
N PRO A 167 -6.31 -15.84 18.53
CA PRO A 167 -7.28 -15.91 19.62
C PRO A 167 -6.96 -14.91 20.74
N GLU A 168 -7.96 -14.55 21.52
CA GLU A 168 -7.76 -13.75 22.72
C GLU A 168 -6.89 -14.49 23.75
N GLY A 169 -6.04 -13.77 24.47
CA GLY A 169 -5.31 -14.33 25.60
C GLY A 169 -4.17 -15.29 25.24
N ILE A 170 -3.59 -15.17 24.04
CA ILE A 170 -2.38 -15.92 23.64
C ILE A 170 -1.32 -15.78 24.74
N SER A 171 -0.99 -16.89 25.39
CA SER A 171 -0.02 -16.93 26.49
C SER A 171 1.37 -17.41 26.06
N GLN A 172 1.51 -17.90 24.82
CA GLN A 172 2.75 -18.44 24.28
C GLN A 172 3.06 -17.81 22.93
N GLU A 173 4.34 -17.57 22.66
CA GLU A 173 4.80 -17.08 21.37
C GLU A 173 4.46 -18.09 20.27
N LEU A 174 3.78 -17.62 19.22
CA LEU A 174 3.58 -18.38 18.00
C LEU A 174 4.86 -18.27 17.17
N ALA A 175 5.35 -19.38 16.63
CA ALA A 175 6.48 -19.35 15.72
C ALA A 175 6.07 -18.71 14.39
N TRP A 176 7.04 -18.07 13.72
CA TRP A 176 6.84 -17.46 12.40
C TRP A 176 6.15 -18.40 11.40
N ASP A 177 6.57 -19.67 11.36
CA ASP A 177 6.01 -20.68 10.44
C ASP A 177 4.55 -21.02 10.79
N GLN A 178 4.17 -20.96 12.08
CA GLN A 178 2.78 -21.17 12.50
C GLN A 178 1.89 -20.02 12.03
N LEU A 179 2.35 -18.77 12.16
CA LEU A 179 1.64 -17.59 11.68
C LEU A 179 1.55 -17.57 10.15
N ALA A 180 2.64 -17.89 9.47
CA ALA A 180 2.69 -17.95 8.01
C ALA A 180 1.73 -19.00 7.45
N ALA A 181 1.63 -20.17 8.09
CA ALA A 181 0.67 -21.21 7.71
C ALA A 181 -0.79 -20.81 8.02
N ALA A 182 -1.03 -20.05 9.10
CA ALA A 182 -2.39 -19.68 9.51
C ALA A 182 -3.01 -18.55 8.68
N GLY A 183 -2.21 -17.61 8.16
CA GLY A 183 -2.73 -16.41 7.49
C GLY A 183 -2.36 -16.24 6.02
N LEU A 184 -1.86 -17.30 5.36
CA LEU A 184 -1.87 -17.42 3.89
C LEU A 184 -1.33 -16.16 3.16
N PRO A 185 -0.04 -15.80 3.35
CA PRO A 185 0.54 -14.58 2.80
C PRO A 185 0.59 -14.63 1.26
N LEU A 186 0.16 -13.55 0.61
CA LEU A 186 0.15 -13.44 -0.84
C LEU A 186 1.35 -12.63 -1.36
N ASP A 187 1.74 -12.93 -2.59
CA ASP A 187 2.64 -12.12 -3.39
C ASP A 187 1.89 -11.64 -4.64
N PHE A 188 1.23 -10.48 -4.55
CA PHE A 188 0.26 -10.00 -5.54
C PHE A 188 0.55 -8.58 -6.04
N GLN A 189 1.64 -7.95 -5.61
CA GLN A 189 1.81 -6.49 -5.72
C GLN A 189 2.91 -6.02 -6.68
N LYS A 190 2.80 -4.74 -7.08
CA LYS A 190 3.85 -3.99 -7.77
C LYS A 190 5.06 -3.86 -6.85
N VAL A 191 6.21 -4.24 -7.35
CA VAL A 191 7.49 -3.87 -6.75
C VAL A 191 7.83 -2.46 -7.22
N LEU A 192 7.98 -1.54 -6.26
CA LEU A 192 8.38 -0.18 -6.52
C LEU A 192 9.83 -0.12 -7.03
N LEU A 193 10.04 0.46 -8.22
CA LEU A 193 11.36 0.74 -8.78
C LEU A 193 11.52 2.25 -8.98
N ALA A 194 11.99 2.90 -7.93
CA ALA A 194 12.03 4.35 -7.84
C ALA A 194 13.41 4.87 -7.45
N SER A 195 13.76 6.03 -7.99
CA SER A 195 14.82 6.85 -7.40
C SER A 195 14.33 7.47 -6.08
N PRO A 196 15.21 8.06 -5.26
CA PRO A 196 14.78 8.87 -4.12
C PRO A 196 13.93 10.06 -4.60
N HIS A 197 12.77 10.28 -3.95
CA HIS A 197 11.84 11.38 -4.25
C HIS A 197 11.27 11.43 -5.67
N ASP A 198 11.05 10.25 -6.24
CA ASP A 198 10.61 10.07 -7.62
C ASP A 198 9.12 10.37 -7.77
N ALA A 199 8.78 11.35 -8.62
CA ALA A 199 7.38 11.75 -8.85
C ALA A 199 6.67 10.88 -9.91
N SER A 200 7.44 10.07 -10.65
CA SER A 200 6.95 9.23 -11.74
C SER A 200 7.61 7.85 -11.69
N PRO A 201 7.57 7.13 -10.54
CA PRO A 201 8.33 5.89 -10.38
C PRO A 201 7.86 4.81 -11.34
N ALA A 202 8.75 3.85 -11.60
CA ALA A 202 8.41 2.65 -12.35
C ALA A 202 7.99 1.52 -11.42
N PHE A 203 7.33 0.53 -11.99
CA PHE A 203 6.84 -0.64 -11.27
C PHE A 203 7.24 -1.90 -11.99
N ALA A 204 7.58 -2.93 -11.24
CA ALA A 204 7.82 -4.28 -11.75
C ALA A 204 6.88 -5.29 -11.10
N TYR A 205 6.72 -6.42 -11.79
CA TYR A 205 5.95 -7.56 -11.35
C TYR A 205 6.88 -8.77 -11.16
N GLN A 206 6.42 -9.78 -10.44
CA GLN A 206 7.25 -10.94 -10.09
C GLN A 206 7.60 -11.81 -11.31
N ASN A 207 6.75 -11.80 -12.35
CA ASN A 207 7.01 -12.45 -13.62
C ASN A 207 8.01 -11.66 -14.52
N GLY A 208 8.64 -10.60 -13.99
CA GLY A 208 9.62 -9.80 -14.71
C GLY A 208 9.03 -8.74 -15.64
N GLN A 209 7.69 -8.61 -15.73
CA GLN A 209 7.06 -7.50 -16.42
C GLN A 209 7.34 -6.17 -15.69
N TRP A 210 7.36 -5.06 -16.41
CA TRP A 210 7.47 -3.73 -15.80
C TRP A 210 6.70 -2.68 -16.59
N LEU A 211 6.44 -1.54 -15.97
CA LEU A 211 5.85 -0.38 -16.63
C LEU A 211 6.43 0.94 -16.16
N THR A 212 6.37 1.94 -17.04
CA THR A 212 6.63 3.35 -16.74
C THR A 212 5.37 4.17 -17.03
N THR A 213 5.15 5.24 -16.29
CA THR A 213 3.90 6.01 -16.35
C THR A 213 4.17 7.46 -16.69
N TRP A 214 3.64 7.89 -17.82
CA TRP A 214 3.95 9.19 -18.41
C TRP A 214 2.71 10.08 -18.42
N LYS A 215 2.91 11.40 -18.52
CA LYS A 215 1.82 12.32 -18.83
C LYS A 215 1.48 12.24 -20.32
N ARG A 216 0.18 12.12 -20.63
CA ARG A 216 -0.34 12.20 -22.00
C ARG A 216 -0.27 13.63 -22.52
N ARG A 217 0.14 13.78 -23.78
CA ARG A 217 0.29 15.08 -24.43
C ARG A 217 -0.98 15.56 -25.12
N ASP A 218 -1.84 14.62 -25.52
CA ASP A 218 -3.07 14.85 -26.27
C ASP A 218 -4.27 15.20 -25.36
N LEU A 219 -4.14 15.03 -24.05
CA LEU A 219 -5.17 15.37 -23.07
C LEU A 219 -4.86 16.70 -22.39
N ASN A 220 -5.69 17.72 -22.64
CA ASN A 220 -5.62 19.03 -21.98
C ASN A 220 -5.82 18.96 -20.46
N GLU A 221 -6.43 17.88 -19.94
CA GLU A 221 -6.80 17.71 -18.53
C GLU A 221 -5.79 16.89 -17.70
N GLY A 222 -4.63 16.53 -18.25
CA GLY A 222 -3.55 15.91 -17.45
C GLY A 222 -3.68 14.41 -17.21
N GLY A 223 -4.23 13.66 -18.17
CA GLY A 223 -4.23 12.19 -18.12
C GLY A 223 -2.82 11.59 -18.20
N LYS A 224 -2.66 10.37 -17.71
CA LYS A 224 -1.41 9.61 -17.81
C LYS A 224 -1.56 8.51 -18.87
N GLU A 225 -0.46 7.89 -19.26
CA GLU A 225 -0.41 6.63 -20.01
C GLU A 225 0.66 5.73 -19.41
N ASP A 226 0.44 4.42 -19.44
CA ASP A 226 1.47 3.46 -19.07
C ASP A 226 2.10 2.88 -20.33
N HIS A 227 3.42 2.77 -20.33
CA HIS A 227 4.20 1.95 -21.26
C HIS A 227 4.60 0.69 -20.51
N TRP A 228 4.14 -0.47 -20.95
CA TRP A 228 4.42 -1.74 -20.29
C TRP A 228 5.31 -2.63 -21.15
N PHE A 229 6.06 -3.49 -20.50
CA PHE A 229 7.06 -4.36 -21.11
C PHE A 229 6.99 -5.75 -20.49
N ALA A 230 7.06 -6.78 -21.31
CA ALA A 230 6.95 -8.17 -20.88
C ALA A 230 8.06 -9.05 -21.50
N PRO A 231 8.99 -9.58 -20.69
CA PRO A 231 10.08 -10.40 -21.22
C PRO A 231 9.60 -11.81 -21.58
N ALA A 232 10.18 -12.38 -22.63
CA ALA A 232 10.04 -13.77 -23.03
C ALA A 232 11.30 -14.28 -23.75
N LEU A 233 11.49 -15.60 -23.80
CA LEU A 233 12.41 -16.23 -24.74
C LEU A 233 11.66 -16.51 -26.04
N LYS A 234 12.25 -16.13 -27.18
CA LYS A 234 11.73 -16.48 -28.51
C LYS A 234 12.50 -17.66 -29.07
N ILE A 235 11.81 -18.74 -29.41
CA ILE A 235 12.37 -19.96 -30.03
C ILE A 235 11.48 -20.32 -31.23
N GLY A 236 11.93 -19.97 -32.44
CA GLY A 236 11.08 -20.02 -33.62
C GLY A 236 9.89 -19.08 -33.45
N ASP A 237 8.68 -19.66 -33.51
CA ASP A 237 7.39 -18.94 -33.35
C ASP A 237 6.82 -19.03 -31.92
N ARG A 238 7.52 -19.71 -31.00
CA ARG A 238 7.15 -19.79 -29.59
C ARG A 238 7.74 -18.62 -28.81
N LEU A 239 6.93 -17.99 -27.96
CA LEU A 239 7.35 -17.06 -26.91
C LEU A 239 7.11 -17.71 -25.56
N ILE A 240 8.18 -17.88 -24.79
CA ILE A 240 8.15 -18.51 -23.48
C ILE A 240 8.34 -17.42 -22.43
N ARG A 241 7.38 -17.27 -21.51
CA ARG A 241 7.44 -16.33 -20.39
C ARG A 241 7.31 -17.09 -19.07
N PRO A 242 7.75 -16.54 -17.93
CA PRO A 242 7.49 -17.19 -16.64
C PRO A 242 5.98 -17.21 -16.36
N ALA A 243 5.49 -18.35 -15.86
CA ALA A 243 4.16 -18.43 -15.26
C ALA A 243 4.06 -17.46 -14.07
N PRO A 244 2.85 -17.02 -13.69
CA PRO A 244 2.66 -16.22 -12.48
C PRO A 244 3.30 -16.88 -11.25
N LEU A 245 4.02 -16.07 -10.45
CA LEU A 245 4.79 -16.48 -9.26
C LEU A 245 5.92 -17.50 -9.47
N SER A 246 6.09 -18.07 -10.66
CA SER A 246 7.06 -19.17 -10.88
C SER A 246 8.51 -18.72 -10.95
N ALA A 247 8.72 -17.42 -11.16
CA ALA A 247 10.05 -16.86 -11.12
C ALA A 247 10.52 -16.67 -9.67
N ARG A 248 11.76 -17.04 -9.41
CA ARG A 248 12.43 -16.72 -8.15
C ARG A 248 12.76 -15.23 -8.15
N THR A 249 12.35 -14.54 -7.10
CA THR A 249 12.60 -13.11 -6.98
C THR A 249 13.43 -12.74 -5.75
N SER A 250 14.16 -11.63 -5.83
CA SER A 250 14.95 -11.11 -4.71
C SER A 250 15.38 -9.66 -4.93
N PHE A 251 15.64 -8.95 -3.85
CA PHE A 251 16.36 -7.68 -3.91
C PHE A 251 17.87 -7.87 -3.83
N SER A 252 18.60 -7.03 -4.56
CA SER A 252 20.06 -6.96 -4.47
C SER A 252 20.50 -6.45 -3.11
N LYS A 253 21.73 -6.79 -2.69
CA LYS A 253 22.32 -6.28 -1.45
C LYS A 253 23.61 -5.50 -1.70
N THR A 254 23.96 -4.57 -0.81
CA THR A 254 25.26 -3.87 -0.79
C THR A 254 26.36 -4.80 -0.30
N THR A 255 27.61 -4.35 -0.36
CA THR A 255 28.75 -5.06 0.26
C THR A 255 28.60 -5.20 1.78
N ALA A 256 27.89 -4.28 2.42
CA ALA A 256 27.51 -4.35 3.83
C ALA A 256 26.27 -5.25 4.07
N SER A 257 25.80 -5.97 3.06
CA SER A 257 24.61 -6.84 3.07
C SER A 257 23.29 -6.12 3.32
N LYS A 258 23.20 -4.82 3.00
CA LYS A 258 21.92 -4.08 3.05
C LYS A 258 21.13 -4.26 1.76
N LEU A 259 19.84 -4.53 1.86
CA LEU A 259 18.90 -4.58 0.76
C LEU A 259 18.88 -3.25 0.00
N LEU A 260 18.83 -3.35 -1.33
CA LEU A 260 18.73 -2.24 -2.27
C LEU A 260 17.43 -2.37 -3.07
N PRO A 261 16.80 -1.26 -3.49
CA PRO A 261 15.63 -1.29 -4.38
C PRO A 261 16.04 -1.61 -5.83
N GLN A 262 16.74 -2.73 -6.00
CA GLN A 262 17.11 -3.35 -7.27
C GLN A 262 16.54 -4.76 -7.27
N TRP A 263 15.49 -4.95 -8.06
CA TRP A 263 14.74 -6.18 -8.16
C TRP A 263 15.43 -7.16 -9.11
N ASN A 264 15.51 -8.42 -8.70
CA ASN A 264 16.12 -9.49 -9.48
C ASN A 264 15.12 -10.63 -9.63
N VAL A 265 15.00 -11.14 -10.83
CA VAL A 265 14.06 -12.19 -11.21
C VAL A 265 14.85 -13.27 -11.93
N GLU A 266 14.61 -14.53 -11.58
CA GLU A 266 15.25 -15.70 -12.18
C GLU A 266 14.18 -16.74 -12.52
N TRP A 267 14.22 -17.24 -13.74
CA TRP A 267 13.34 -18.34 -14.17
C TRP A 267 14.05 -19.22 -15.20
N MET A 268 13.54 -20.44 -15.37
CA MET A 268 14.17 -21.47 -16.20
C MET A 268 13.15 -22.12 -17.13
N HIS A 269 13.59 -22.47 -18.34
CA HIS A 269 12.81 -23.26 -19.29
C HIS A 269 13.72 -24.15 -20.14
N GLU A 270 13.44 -25.45 -20.20
CA GLU A 270 14.17 -26.42 -21.03
C GLU A 270 15.71 -26.35 -20.89
N GLY A 271 16.20 -26.04 -19.68
CA GLY A 271 17.63 -25.91 -19.37
C GLY A 271 18.23 -24.51 -19.59
N ALA A 272 17.52 -23.60 -20.27
CA ALA A 272 17.89 -22.19 -20.34
C ALA A 272 17.52 -21.47 -19.04
N THR A 273 18.42 -20.61 -18.56
CA THR A 273 18.19 -19.78 -17.37
C THR A 273 18.19 -18.31 -17.76
N VAL A 274 17.18 -17.58 -17.31
CA VAL A 274 17.06 -16.14 -17.52
C VAL A 274 17.20 -15.44 -16.18
N HIS A 275 18.21 -14.60 -16.04
CA HIS A 275 18.34 -13.66 -14.92
C HIS A 275 18.02 -12.25 -15.41
N GLN A 276 17.12 -11.58 -14.72
CA GLN A 276 16.74 -10.19 -14.97
C GLN A 276 17.06 -9.34 -13.74
N SER A 277 17.71 -8.20 -13.95
CA SER A 277 17.97 -7.20 -12.90
C SER A 277 17.41 -5.85 -13.30
N MET A 278 16.70 -5.19 -12.38
CA MET A 278 16.00 -3.93 -12.61
C MET A 278 16.24 -2.92 -11.49
N PHE A 279 16.53 -1.67 -11.84
CA PHE A 279 16.61 -0.57 -10.87
C PHE A 279 16.33 0.78 -11.55
N SER A 280 15.73 1.72 -10.82
CA SER A 280 15.59 3.11 -11.25
C SER A 280 16.73 3.97 -10.73
N PHE A 281 17.27 4.83 -11.59
CA PHE A 281 18.29 5.78 -11.21
C PHE A 281 18.24 7.06 -12.05
N GLN A 282 18.27 8.21 -11.38
CA GLN A 282 18.49 9.50 -12.02
C GLN A 282 19.99 9.78 -12.14
N SER A 283 20.53 9.56 -13.34
CA SER A 283 21.94 9.85 -13.63
C SER A 283 22.19 11.36 -13.72
N ALA A 284 23.42 11.77 -13.37
CA ALA A 284 23.81 13.16 -13.50
C ALA A 284 23.65 13.63 -14.97
N GLY A 285 22.86 14.68 -15.18
CA GLY A 285 22.60 15.25 -16.51
C GLY A 285 21.39 14.67 -17.25
N THR A 286 20.62 13.75 -16.65
CA THR A 286 19.32 13.35 -17.19
C THR A 286 18.18 14.17 -16.56
N PRO A 287 17.17 14.57 -17.34
CA PRO A 287 16.07 15.40 -16.83
C PRO A 287 15.15 14.62 -15.88
N SER A 288 15.07 13.30 -16.03
CA SER A 288 14.23 12.40 -15.25
C SER A 288 14.99 11.10 -14.90
N PRO A 289 14.49 10.32 -13.93
CA PRO A 289 14.94 8.97 -13.67
C PRO A 289 14.79 8.04 -14.88
N ILE A 290 15.67 7.04 -14.96
CA ILE A 290 15.65 6.00 -15.99
C ILE A 290 15.59 4.65 -15.27
N LEU A 291 14.68 3.78 -15.71
CA LEU A 291 14.67 2.38 -15.31
C LEU A 291 15.62 1.58 -16.20
N PHE A 292 16.65 1.01 -15.58
CA PHE A 292 17.63 0.15 -16.22
C PHE A 292 17.23 -1.32 -16.03
N VAL A 293 17.29 -2.09 -17.11
CA VAL A 293 16.98 -3.53 -17.11
C VAL A 293 18.14 -4.27 -17.78
N ARG A 294 18.64 -5.33 -17.15
CA ARG A 294 19.62 -6.24 -17.76
C ARG A 294 19.10 -7.66 -17.69
N PHE A 295 19.19 -8.37 -18.81
CA PHE A 295 18.99 -9.80 -18.92
C PHE A 295 20.33 -10.50 -19.08
N HIS A 296 20.52 -11.63 -18.41
CA HIS A 296 21.57 -12.60 -18.64
C HIS A 296 20.92 -13.94 -18.97
N ILE A 297 21.20 -14.45 -20.16
CA ILE A 297 20.56 -15.66 -20.67
C ILE A 297 21.64 -16.72 -20.86
N GLU A 298 21.54 -17.78 -20.07
CA GLU A 298 22.51 -18.88 -20.03
C GLU A 298 21.93 -20.15 -20.63
N ASN A 299 22.82 -21.04 -21.10
CA ASN A 299 22.50 -22.42 -21.51
C ASN A 299 21.43 -22.51 -22.62
N THR A 300 21.39 -21.53 -23.51
CA THR A 300 20.43 -21.50 -24.61
C THR A 300 20.94 -22.15 -25.89
N SER A 301 19.99 -22.56 -26.73
CA SER A 301 20.29 -22.91 -28.12
C SER A 301 20.71 -21.65 -28.91
N PRO A 302 21.51 -21.78 -29.99
CA PRO A 302 21.88 -20.66 -30.85
C PRO A 302 20.70 -19.89 -31.47
N ASP A 303 19.52 -20.50 -31.54
CA ASP A 303 18.30 -19.92 -32.12
C ASP A 303 17.45 -19.17 -31.08
N THR A 304 17.76 -19.29 -29.80
CA THR A 304 17.04 -18.59 -28.74
C THR A 304 17.36 -17.10 -28.79
N ARG A 305 16.34 -16.26 -28.71
CA ARG A 305 16.44 -14.79 -28.62
C ARG A 305 15.73 -14.30 -27.37
N LEU A 306 16.12 -13.12 -26.90
CA LEU A 306 15.26 -12.38 -25.97
C LEU A 306 14.21 -11.64 -26.76
N ALA A 307 12.96 -11.83 -26.39
CA ALA A 307 11.85 -11.02 -26.83
C ALA A 307 11.34 -10.16 -25.68
N VAL A 308 10.95 -8.92 -25.98
CA VAL A 308 10.23 -8.07 -25.04
C VAL A 308 8.96 -7.60 -25.73
N GLY A 309 7.82 -8.14 -25.30
CA GLY A 309 6.51 -7.61 -25.65
C GLY A 309 6.37 -6.21 -25.11
N ILE A 310 5.80 -5.31 -25.90
CA ILE A 310 5.60 -3.92 -25.51
C ILE A 310 4.26 -3.41 -26.00
N GLY A 311 3.59 -2.63 -25.15
CA GLY A 311 2.38 -1.92 -25.49
C GLY A 311 2.22 -0.65 -24.66
N ARG A 312 1.13 0.07 -24.94
CA ARG A 312 0.71 1.24 -24.18
C ARG A 312 -0.74 1.08 -23.76
N ARG A 313 -1.11 1.76 -22.69
CA ARG A 313 -2.51 1.89 -22.28
C ARG A 313 -2.77 3.26 -21.67
N PRO A 314 -3.99 3.80 -21.79
CA PRO A 314 -4.40 4.97 -21.05
C PRO A 314 -4.29 4.63 -19.58
N ASN A 315 -3.66 5.51 -18.83
CA ASN A 315 -3.75 5.46 -17.39
C ASN A 315 -4.98 6.32 -17.05
N ALA A 316 -6.10 5.63 -16.88
CA ALA A 316 -7.41 6.21 -16.68
C ALA A 316 -7.72 6.25 -15.18
N HIS A 317 -7.15 7.20 -14.45
CA HIS A 317 -7.51 7.45 -13.05
C HIS A 317 -8.79 8.30 -12.99
N TYR A 318 -9.93 7.66 -13.07
CA TYR A 318 -11.25 8.31 -13.02
C TYR A 318 -12.13 7.73 -11.92
N TRP A 319 -11.53 7.33 -10.80
CA TRP A 319 -12.23 6.66 -9.70
C TRP A 319 -13.42 7.50 -9.16
N ASP A 320 -13.26 8.82 -9.16
CA ASP A 320 -14.29 9.80 -8.75
C ASP A 320 -15.27 10.19 -9.88
N ASP A 321 -14.93 9.95 -11.14
CA ASP A 321 -15.75 10.34 -12.29
C ASP A 321 -16.77 9.26 -12.62
N LYS A 322 -17.86 9.25 -11.85
CA LYS A 322 -19.02 8.37 -12.05
C LYS A 322 -19.72 8.57 -13.41
N THR A 323 -19.34 9.58 -14.19
CA THR A 323 -19.91 9.83 -15.52
C THR A 323 -19.20 9.04 -16.62
N ARG A 324 -18.02 8.48 -16.31
CA ARG A 324 -17.28 7.62 -17.23
C ARG A 324 -17.72 6.17 -17.07
N GLU A 325 -17.81 5.53 -18.22
CA GLU A 325 -18.15 4.13 -18.32
C GLU A 325 -17.05 3.26 -17.69
N ARG A 326 -17.44 2.40 -16.74
CA ARG A 326 -16.55 1.41 -16.13
C ARG A 326 -16.48 0.19 -17.03
N THR A 327 -15.43 0.11 -17.83
CA THR A 327 -15.19 -0.98 -18.77
C THR A 327 -13.69 -1.28 -18.85
N PRO A 328 -13.28 -2.52 -19.12
CA PRO A 328 -11.89 -2.85 -19.37
C PRO A 328 -11.39 -2.27 -20.71
N ILE A 329 -12.27 -1.84 -21.62
CA ILE A 329 -11.90 -1.40 -22.97
C ILE A 329 -10.81 -0.32 -23.03
N PRO A 330 -10.81 0.75 -22.22
CA PRO A 330 -9.72 1.72 -22.18
C PRO A 330 -8.34 1.05 -22.05
N PHE A 331 -8.20 -0.09 -21.37
CA PHE A 331 -6.92 -0.80 -21.25
C PHE A 331 -6.37 -1.37 -22.55
N PHE A 332 -7.26 -1.74 -23.47
CA PHE A 332 -6.92 -2.54 -24.64
C PHE A 332 -6.87 -1.73 -25.92
N THR A 333 -6.90 -0.39 -25.87
CA THR A 333 -7.29 0.38 -27.06
C THR A 333 -6.19 1.28 -27.60
N LEU A 334 -5.07 1.47 -26.91
CA LEU A 334 -4.00 2.27 -27.50
C LEU A 334 -3.13 1.41 -28.42
N GLN A 335 -3.24 1.64 -29.73
CA GLN A 335 -2.25 1.12 -30.67
C GLN A 335 -0.85 1.59 -30.27
N PRO A 336 0.17 0.71 -30.26
CA PRO A 336 1.51 1.04 -29.80
C PRO A 336 2.15 2.23 -30.51
N GLY A 337 1.93 2.39 -31.82
CA GLY A 337 2.48 3.48 -32.62
C GLY A 337 4.00 3.62 -32.52
N TYR A 338 4.71 2.56 -32.13
CA TYR A 338 6.15 2.63 -31.92
C TYR A 338 6.91 2.47 -33.23
N ARG A 339 8.03 3.15 -33.32
CA ARG A 339 8.96 3.04 -34.45
C ARG A 339 10.39 2.87 -33.94
N GLN A 340 11.14 2.02 -34.63
CA GLN A 340 12.55 1.84 -34.35
C GLN A 340 13.39 2.92 -35.07
N GLN A 341 14.35 3.51 -34.37
CA GLN A 341 15.36 4.39 -34.95
C GLN A 341 16.75 4.02 -34.40
N GLY A 342 17.48 3.19 -35.15
CA GLY A 342 18.74 2.60 -34.67
C GLY A 342 18.49 1.73 -33.45
N ARG A 343 19.15 2.05 -32.33
CA ARG A 343 19.03 1.34 -31.04
C ARG A 343 18.05 1.99 -30.06
N LYS A 344 17.10 2.76 -30.59
CA LYS A 344 16.07 3.45 -29.81
C LYS A 344 14.69 3.05 -30.33
N LEU A 345 13.75 2.90 -29.41
CA LEU A 345 12.33 2.82 -29.68
C LEU A 345 11.71 4.18 -29.38
N LEU A 346 10.99 4.71 -30.36
CA LEU A 346 10.30 5.99 -30.28
C LEU A 346 8.80 5.77 -30.33
N ASP A 347 8.05 6.58 -29.59
CA ASP A 347 6.61 6.69 -29.79
C ASP A 347 6.26 7.57 -30.99
N GLU A 348 4.96 7.67 -31.28
CA GLU A 348 4.40 8.49 -32.36
C GLU A 348 4.64 10.00 -32.20
N TRP A 349 5.09 10.45 -31.02
CA TRP A 349 5.43 11.83 -30.73
C TRP A 349 6.95 12.07 -30.67
N ASP A 350 7.74 11.14 -31.19
CA ASP A 350 9.20 11.19 -31.22
C ASP A 350 9.85 11.28 -29.83
N ARG A 351 9.24 10.67 -28.82
CA ARG A 351 9.83 10.51 -27.48
C ARG A 351 10.50 9.16 -27.35
N VAL A 352 11.64 9.11 -26.65
CA VAL A 352 12.37 7.87 -26.40
C VAL A 352 11.65 7.05 -25.34
N VAL A 353 11.12 5.89 -25.73
CA VAL A 353 10.44 4.92 -24.84
C VAL A 353 11.45 3.92 -24.25
N LEU A 354 12.38 3.48 -25.09
CA LEU A 354 13.42 2.53 -24.73
C LEU A 354 14.68 2.81 -25.55
N GLY A 355 15.84 2.64 -24.93
CA GLY A 355 17.10 2.53 -25.65
C GLY A 355 17.90 1.31 -25.18
N SER A 356 18.74 0.79 -26.07
CA SER A 356 19.62 -0.35 -25.80
C SER A 356 21.02 -0.09 -26.37
N PRO A 357 22.09 -0.62 -25.77
CA PRO A 357 23.40 -0.68 -26.42
C PRO A 357 23.45 -1.78 -27.50
N GLN A 358 22.54 -2.76 -27.49
CA GLN A 358 22.41 -3.78 -28.53
C GLN A 358 21.46 -3.33 -29.65
N ASP A 359 21.64 -3.91 -30.84
CA ASP A 359 20.68 -3.79 -31.93
C ASP A 359 19.50 -4.76 -31.68
N PHE A 360 18.30 -4.35 -32.09
CA PHE A 360 17.08 -5.16 -31.98
C PHE A 360 16.25 -5.04 -33.25
N LEU A 361 15.28 -5.94 -33.41
CA LEU A 361 14.26 -5.85 -34.44
C LEU A 361 12.92 -5.52 -33.78
N LEU A 362 12.18 -4.61 -34.38
CA LEU A 362 10.80 -4.34 -34.01
C LEU A 362 9.86 -5.11 -34.94
N GLU A 363 9.10 -6.04 -34.36
CA GLU A 363 8.13 -6.89 -35.06
C GLU A 363 6.71 -6.58 -34.56
N ASN A 364 5.69 -6.83 -35.39
CA ASN A 364 4.29 -6.74 -34.95
C ASN A 364 3.94 -7.98 -34.13
N CYS A 365 3.17 -7.80 -33.05
CA CYS A 365 2.73 -8.87 -32.14
C CYS A 365 1.22 -8.79 -31.90
N GLY A 366 0.45 -8.72 -32.99
CA GLY A 366 -0.98 -8.40 -32.93
C GLY A 366 -1.24 -6.89 -33.05
N PRO A 367 -2.52 -6.47 -33.10
CA PRO A 367 -2.90 -5.07 -33.30
C PRO A 367 -2.58 -4.13 -32.12
N LEU A 368 -2.37 -4.66 -30.92
CA LEU A 368 -2.21 -3.88 -29.69
C LEU A 368 -0.81 -3.99 -29.05
N GLU A 369 0.05 -4.84 -29.60
CA GLU A 369 1.35 -5.14 -29.05
C GLU A 369 2.41 -5.20 -30.15
N MET A 370 3.64 -4.85 -29.78
CA MET A 370 4.81 -5.05 -30.63
C MET A 370 5.83 -5.92 -29.89
N LEU A 371 6.77 -6.48 -30.64
CA LEU A 371 7.81 -7.34 -30.12
C LEU A 371 9.18 -6.76 -30.44
N LEU A 372 9.99 -6.55 -29.41
CA LEU A 372 11.40 -6.21 -29.55
C LEU A 372 12.22 -7.49 -29.46
N VAL A 373 12.90 -7.87 -30.54
CA VAL A 373 13.71 -9.09 -30.59
C VAL A 373 15.19 -8.75 -30.56
N PHE A 374 15.88 -9.21 -29.51
CA PHE A 374 17.30 -8.98 -29.28
C PHE A 374 18.10 -10.26 -29.49
N THR A 375 19.27 -10.11 -30.10
CA THR A 375 20.32 -11.13 -30.01
C THR A 375 21.19 -10.81 -28.80
N PRO A 376 21.29 -11.70 -27.80
CA PRO A 376 22.20 -11.51 -26.68
C PRO A 376 23.65 -11.33 -27.15
N ASP A 377 24.46 -10.61 -26.39
CA ASP A 377 25.89 -10.50 -26.69
C ASP A 377 26.65 -11.83 -26.49
N GLU A 378 27.96 -11.85 -26.75
CA GLU A 378 28.80 -13.05 -26.60
C GLU A 378 28.79 -13.65 -25.19
N LYS A 379 28.34 -12.88 -24.18
CA LYS A 379 28.21 -13.29 -22.79
C LYS A 379 26.75 -13.55 -22.39
N GLY A 380 25.81 -13.52 -23.34
CA GLY A 380 24.39 -13.74 -23.06
C GLY A 380 23.67 -12.52 -22.48
N PHE A 381 24.24 -11.30 -22.54
CA PHE A 381 23.59 -10.11 -21.99
C PHE A 381 22.73 -9.34 -22.99
N VAL A 382 21.62 -8.79 -22.50
CA VAL A 382 20.85 -7.72 -23.16
C VAL A 382 20.59 -6.62 -22.13
N GLU A 383 20.83 -5.36 -22.50
CA GLU A 383 20.63 -4.21 -21.62
C GLU A 383 19.61 -3.24 -22.21
N LEU A 384 18.72 -2.73 -21.38
CA LEU A 384 17.66 -1.80 -21.75
C LEU A 384 17.65 -0.63 -20.77
N ALA A 385 17.25 0.53 -21.25
CA ALA A 385 17.03 1.72 -20.46
C ALA A 385 15.72 2.39 -20.90
N THR A 386 14.79 2.51 -19.96
CA THR A 386 13.43 3.03 -20.18
C THR A 386 13.27 4.32 -19.39
N PRO A 387 13.17 5.49 -20.05
CA PRO A 387 12.88 6.73 -19.35
C PRO A 387 11.55 6.65 -18.60
N GLN A 388 11.52 7.19 -17.38
CA GLN A 388 10.30 7.22 -16.57
C GLN A 388 9.39 8.40 -16.94
N GLU A 389 9.87 9.31 -17.79
CA GLU A 389 9.07 10.33 -18.47
C GLU A 389 9.51 10.42 -19.94
N GLY A 390 8.59 10.77 -20.84
CA GLY A 390 8.90 10.87 -22.26
C GLY A 390 9.95 11.94 -22.58
N ILE A 391 11.13 11.50 -23.02
CA ILE A 391 12.25 12.40 -23.38
C ILE A 391 12.19 12.70 -24.89
N PRO A 392 12.08 13.98 -25.32
CA PRO A 392 12.08 14.33 -26.75
C PRO A 392 13.36 13.88 -27.46
N HIS A 393 13.24 13.23 -28.61
CA HIS A 393 14.39 12.74 -29.39
C HIS A 393 15.34 13.87 -29.84
N GLU A 394 14.81 15.07 -30.12
CA GLU A 394 15.58 16.23 -30.60
C GLU A 394 16.51 16.85 -29.56
N GLN A 395 16.25 16.63 -28.26
CA GLN A 395 17.25 16.93 -27.25
C GLN A 395 18.46 16.03 -27.58
N LYS A 396 19.58 16.65 -27.99
CA LYS A 396 20.88 15.99 -28.22
C LYS A 396 21.37 15.33 -26.93
N SER A 397 20.71 14.27 -26.49
CA SER A 397 21.11 13.51 -25.33
C SER A 397 22.29 12.64 -25.77
N SER A 398 23.37 12.74 -25.01
CA SER A 398 24.32 11.64 -24.87
C SER A 398 23.57 10.32 -24.78
N LEU A 399 24.14 9.25 -25.34
CA LEU A 399 23.70 7.87 -25.14
C LEU A 399 23.22 7.66 -23.69
N LEU A 400 22.11 6.94 -23.52
CA LEU A 400 21.67 6.51 -22.19
C LEU A 400 22.88 5.89 -21.46
N PRO A 401 23.09 6.19 -20.17
CA PRO A 401 24.24 5.70 -19.43
C PRO A 401 24.37 4.18 -19.56
N ALA A 402 25.61 3.67 -19.63
CA ALA A 402 25.82 2.23 -19.62
C ALA A 402 25.32 1.62 -18.31
N PHE A 403 24.64 0.46 -18.38
CA PHE A 403 24.02 -0.21 -17.23
C PHE A 403 24.98 -0.34 -16.04
N ALA A 404 26.18 -0.88 -16.28
CA ALA A 404 27.17 -1.09 -15.22
C ALA A 404 27.60 0.21 -14.51
N ARG A 405 27.66 1.32 -15.24
CA ARG A 405 27.98 2.63 -14.63
C ARG A 405 26.80 3.12 -13.79
N ALA A 406 25.58 3.06 -14.34
CA ALA A 406 24.37 3.47 -13.64
C ALA A 406 24.16 2.63 -12.37
N GLU A 407 24.37 1.31 -12.44
CA GLU A 407 24.25 0.41 -11.30
C GLU A 407 25.27 0.76 -10.19
N ALA A 408 26.52 1.03 -10.58
CA ALA A 408 27.54 1.42 -9.61
C ALA A 408 27.22 2.77 -8.94
N GLU A 409 26.63 3.73 -9.67
CA GLU A 409 26.20 5.02 -9.12
C GLU A 409 24.95 4.86 -8.23
N PHE A 410 23.95 4.11 -8.68
CA PHE A 410 22.76 3.70 -7.94
C PHE A 410 23.12 3.05 -6.60
N ARG A 411 23.98 2.02 -6.62
CA ARG A 411 24.44 1.31 -5.41
C ARG A 411 25.12 2.26 -4.43
N ARG A 412 25.97 3.18 -4.92
CA ARG A 412 26.61 4.19 -4.07
C ARG A 412 25.62 5.19 -3.47
N GLN A 413 24.62 5.61 -4.24
CA GLN A 413 23.60 6.55 -3.76
C GLN A 413 22.77 5.90 -2.65
N TRP A 414 22.26 4.69 -2.87
CA TRP A 414 21.44 4.00 -1.89
C TRP A 414 22.22 3.54 -0.66
N ASP A 415 23.47 3.08 -0.81
CA ASP A 415 24.33 2.78 0.33
C ASP A 415 24.56 4.03 1.21
N ARG A 416 24.72 5.20 0.59
CA ARG A 416 24.78 6.48 1.30
C ARG A 416 23.45 6.81 1.98
N ILE A 417 22.31 6.65 1.32
CA ILE A 417 20.99 6.98 1.88
C ILE A 417 20.63 6.05 3.05
N LEU A 418 20.73 4.74 2.84
CA LEU A 418 20.37 3.73 3.84
C LEU A 418 21.37 3.65 5.00
N SER A 419 22.54 4.30 4.90
CA SER A 419 23.47 4.48 6.02
C SER A 419 23.20 5.72 6.86
N LEU A 420 22.25 6.58 6.46
CA LEU A 420 21.84 7.71 7.27
C LEU A 420 20.94 7.26 8.42
N GLY A 421 21.05 7.96 9.56
CA GLY A 421 20.18 7.75 10.71
C GLY A 421 20.56 6.52 11.56
N ALA A 422 19.54 6.00 12.26
CA ALA A 422 19.66 4.84 13.14
C ALA A 422 19.92 3.57 12.31
N GLN A 423 20.70 2.66 12.86
CA GLN A 423 21.07 1.42 12.19
C GLN A 423 20.80 0.23 13.10
N VAL A 424 20.25 -0.83 12.52
CA VAL A 424 19.92 -2.06 13.23
C VAL A 424 20.60 -3.25 12.58
N LYS A 425 21.03 -4.22 13.40
CA LYS A 425 21.39 -5.56 12.97
C LYS A 425 20.61 -6.57 13.79
N LEU A 426 19.76 -7.33 13.13
CA LEU A 426 18.89 -8.32 13.76
C LEU A 426 19.37 -9.75 13.49
N PRO A 427 19.06 -10.71 14.38
CA PRO A 427 19.23 -12.14 14.13
C PRO A 427 18.38 -12.70 12.97
N SER A 428 17.29 -12.01 12.62
CA SER A 428 16.35 -12.41 11.56
C SER A 428 16.56 -11.60 10.28
N SER A 429 16.82 -12.30 9.17
CA SER A 429 16.86 -11.68 7.84
C SER A 429 15.47 -11.24 7.38
N GLN A 430 14.40 -11.91 7.80
CA GLN A 430 13.03 -11.58 7.42
C GLN A 430 12.61 -10.18 7.92
N TRP A 431 13.02 -9.83 9.14
CA TRP A 431 12.83 -8.50 9.70
C TRP A 431 13.82 -7.50 9.11
N GLN A 432 15.11 -7.86 9.03
CA GLN A 432 16.16 -6.96 8.50
C GLN A 432 15.84 -6.48 7.08
N ASP A 433 15.48 -7.41 6.18
CA ASP A 433 15.22 -7.11 4.78
C ASP A 433 13.96 -6.23 4.62
N ARG A 434 12.92 -6.45 5.43
CA ARG A 434 11.70 -5.61 5.44
C ARG A 434 11.97 -4.19 5.93
N ILE A 435 12.75 -4.02 7.01
CA ILE A 435 13.14 -2.70 7.51
C ILE A 435 13.85 -1.91 6.40
N GLU A 436 14.81 -2.55 5.73
CA GLU A 436 15.58 -1.90 4.68
C GLU A 436 14.73 -1.59 3.43
N ALA A 437 13.81 -2.50 3.06
CA ALA A 437 12.86 -2.28 1.97
C ALA A 437 11.89 -1.12 2.27
N TRP A 438 11.34 -1.06 3.48
CA TRP A 438 10.41 0.01 3.88
C TRP A 438 11.10 1.36 4.06
N GLN A 439 12.35 1.38 4.51
CA GLN A 439 13.15 2.62 4.49
C GLN A 439 13.36 3.13 3.06
N ALA A 440 13.64 2.22 2.12
CA ALA A 440 13.76 2.59 0.71
C ALA A 440 12.43 3.07 0.12
N GLN A 441 11.33 2.37 0.41
CA GLN A 441 9.98 2.75 -0.01
C GLN A 441 9.60 4.14 0.49
N VAL A 442 9.79 4.43 1.79
CA VAL A 442 9.54 5.76 2.39
C VAL A 442 10.37 6.84 1.70
N GLU A 443 11.67 6.61 1.50
CA GLU A 443 12.55 7.58 0.83
C GLU A 443 12.11 7.88 -0.60
N SER A 444 11.61 6.87 -1.31
CA SER A 444 11.20 7.00 -2.70
C SER A 444 9.92 7.80 -2.87
N ILE A 445 8.89 7.59 -2.03
CA ILE A 445 7.52 8.06 -2.35
C ILE A 445 6.95 9.10 -1.40
N THR A 446 7.40 9.19 -0.14
CA THR A 446 6.66 10.03 0.83
C THR A 446 6.84 11.51 0.57
N ARG A 447 8.00 11.91 0.05
CA ARG A 447 8.24 13.25 -0.49
C ARG A 447 8.69 13.13 -1.93
N VAL A 448 7.93 13.72 -2.85
CA VAL A 448 8.23 13.74 -4.29
C VAL A 448 8.39 15.17 -4.79
N ASN A 449 9.24 15.35 -5.80
CA ASN A 449 9.35 16.63 -6.48
C ASN A 449 8.40 16.67 -7.68
N TYR A 450 7.27 17.37 -7.55
CA TYR A 450 6.31 17.53 -8.61
C TYR A 450 6.33 18.97 -9.14
N GLN A 451 6.65 19.13 -10.43
CA GLN A 451 6.71 20.44 -11.11
C GLN A 451 7.64 21.46 -10.39
N GLY A 452 8.78 20.99 -9.87
CA GLY A 452 9.76 21.84 -9.20
C GLY A 452 9.40 22.21 -7.75
N ARG A 453 8.33 21.63 -7.18
CA ARG A 453 7.95 21.79 -5.78
C ARG A 453 7.91 20.45 -5.08
N ASP A 454 8.38 20.44 -3.84
CA ASP A 454 8.22 19.27 -3.00
C ASP A 454 6.79 19.22 -2.46
N ARG A 455 6.20 18.03 -2.52
CA ARG A 455 4.94 17.69 -1.87
C ARG A 455 5.06 16.36 -1.17
N LEU A 456 4.16 16.11 -0.23
CA LEU A 456 3.97 14.76 0.28
C LEU A 456 3.06 13.98 -0.67
N SER A 457 3.34 12.68 -0.78
CA SER A 457 2.54 11.76 -1.59
C SER A 457 2.01 10.65 -0.70
N TYR A 458 0.72 10.34 -0.84
CA TYR A 458 0.12 9.19 -0.19
C TYR A 458 0.61 7.87 -0.79
N GLY A 459 0.62 7.79 -2.13
CA GLY A 459 1.05 6.63 -2.91
C GLY A 459 2.03 6.98 -4.04
N ALA A 460 2.55 5.94 -4.70
CA ALA A 460 3.61 6.01 -5.71
C ALA A 460 3.13 6.26 -7.17
N TYR A 461 1.86 6.04 -7.47
CA TYR A 461 1.28 5.79 -8.78
C TYR A 461 0.02 6.63 -9.01
N PHE A 462 -1.07 6.35 -8.27
CA PHE A 462 -2.40 6.86 -8.60
C PHE A 462 -2.85 8.00 -7.69
N TYR A 463 -2.61 7.91 -6.38
CA TYR A 463 -2.92 9.01 -5.48
C TYR A 463 -1.96 10.18 -5.68
N GLN A 464 -2.53 11.34 -5.99
CA GLN A 464 -1.82 12.62 -6.05
C GLN A 464 -2.31 13.60 -4.97
N TYR A 465 -3.14 13.11 -4.05
CA TYR A 465 -3.73 13.88 -2.98
C TYR A 465 -2.85 13.84 -1.74
N TYR A 466 -3.02 14.88 -0.92
CA TYR A 466 -2.51 14.94 0.44
C TYR A 466 -3.72 14.75 1.36
N PHE A 467 -3.71 13.78 2.27
CA PHE A 467 -4.82 13.56 3.21
C PHE A 467 -4.53 14.17 4.58
N GLY A 468 -3.35 13.93 5.11
CA GLY A 468 -2.75 14.55 6.29
C GLY A 468 -2.43 13.59 7.41
N ILE A 469 -3.26 12.56 7.64
CA ILE A 469 -3.05 11.58 8.70
C ILE A 469 -2.00 10.57 8.23
N GLU A 470 -2.23 10.01 7.05
CA GLU A 470 -1.43 8.93 6.48
C GLU A 470 -0.02 9.39 6.12
N GLU A 471 0.14 10.64 5.68
CA GLU A 471 1.45 11.24 5.44
C GLU A 471 2.19 11.60 6.74
N ALA A 472 1.51 11.66 7.90
CA ALA A 472 2.16 11.91 9.19
C ALA A 472 3.01 10.71 9.65
N TRP A 473 2.54 9.48 9.38
CA TRP A 473 3.19 8.25 9.83
C TRP A 473 4.62 8.07 9.28
N PRO A 474 4.90 8.21 7.96
CA PRO A 474 6.27 8.14 7.47
C PRO A 474 7.16 9.28 7.98
N VAL A 475 6.60 10.47 8.26
CA VAL A 475 7.35 11.59 8.87
C VAL A 475 7.83 11.24 10.27
N VAL A 476 6.93 10.66 11.08
CA VAL A 476 7.26 10.16 12.43
C VAL A 476 8.29 9.04 12.36
N ALA A 477 8.09 8.06 11.46
CA ALA A 477 9.03 6.96 11.27
C ALA A 477 10.42 7.45 10.87
N LEU A 478 10.53 8.41 9.94
CA LEU A 478 11.81 9.01 9.56
C LEU A 478 12.54 9.61 10.78
N ALA A 479 11.82 10.33 11.65
CA ALA A 479 12.42 10.87 12.88
C ALA A 479 12.87 9.77 13.84
N GLN A 480 12.04 8.75 14.06
CA GLN A 480 12.34 7.58 14.91
C GLN A 480 13.54 6.77 14.42
N TRP A 481 13.77 6.75 13.11
CA TRP A 481 14.91 6.08 12.47
C TRP A 481 16.09 7.04 12.22
N GLY A 482 16.14 8.19 12.89
CA GLY A 482 17.30 9.10 12.87
C GLY A 482 17.47 9.87 11.56
N ARG A 483 16.47 9.88 10.67
CA ARG A 483 16.43 10.68 9.45
C ARG A 483 15.87 12.09 9.72
N GLY A 484 16.30 12.70 10.83
CA GLY A 484 15.73 13.92 11.40
C GLY A 484 15.60 15.09 10.42
N LYS A 485 16.63 15.37 9.62
CA LYS A 485 16.58 16.46 8.61
C LYS A 485 15.51 16.26 7.55
N GLU A 486 15.28 15.02 7.14
CA GLU A 486 14.26 14.68 6.16
C GLU A 486 12.86 14.78 6.80
N ALA A 487 12.70 14.26 8.02
CA ALA A 487 11.47 14.40 8.79
C ALA A 487 11.10 15.88 9.05
N GLN A 488 12.07 16.71 9.42
CA GLN A 488 11.93 18.16 9.58
C GLN A 488 11.45 18.87 8.31
N ARG A 489 11.92 18.42 7.15
CA ARG A 489 11.51 18.96 5.85
C ARG A 489 10.07 18.59 5.54
N GLN A 490 9.70 17.33 5.74
CA GLN A 490 8.35 16.84 5.48
C GLN A 490 7.32 17.43 6.46
N ALA A 491 7.65 17.53 7.76
CA ALA A 491 6.79 18.20 8.75
C ALA A 491 6.54 19.68 8.41
N LYS A 492 7.53 20.38 7.84
CA LYS A 492 7.34 21.75 7.31
C LYS A 492 6.35 21.81 6.16
N ILE A 493 6.33 20.80 5.28
CA ILE A 493 5.33 20.71 4.21
C ILE A 493 3.95 20.49 4.81
N MET A 494 3.79 19.61 5.80
CA MET A 494 2.49 19.38 6.47
C MET A 494 1.93 20.66 7.10
N LEU A 495 2.80 21.49 7.68
CA LEU A 495 2.45 22.77 8.32
C LEU A 495 2.30 23.93 7.33
N ASP A 496 2.49 23.71 6.03
CA ASP A 496 2.27 24.76 5.02
C ASP A 496 0.79 25.19 5.02
N PRO A 497 0.49 26.50 4.99
CA PRO A 497 -0.89 26.99 4.96
C PRO A 497 -1.76 26.38 3.86
N GLN A 498 -1.19 26.01 2.71
CA GLN A 498 -1.94 25.35 1.62
C GLN A 498 -2.42 23.96 2.02
N ASN A 499 -1.61 23.23 2.79
CA ASN A 499 -1.96 21.90 3.27
C ASN A 499 -2.93 21.97 4.46
N LEU A 500 -2.91 23.07 5.21
CA LEU A 500 -3.81 23.36 6.32
C LEU A 500 -5.07 24.14 5.93
N ASP A 501 -5.37 24.26 4.63
CA ASP A 501 -6.53 25.01 4.13
C ASP A 501 -7.84 24.50 4.75
N LYS A 502 -8.56 25.41 5.43
CA LYS A 502 -9.81 25.13 6.15
C LYS A 502 -11.01 24.91 5.21
N SER A 503 -10.86 25.19 3.92
CA SER A 503 -11.88 24.85 2.91
C SER A 503 -11.81 23.39 2.45
N ASN A 504 -10.69 22.71 2.73
CA ASN A 504 -10.47 21.33 2.33
C ASN A 504 -11.29 20.35 3.19
N VAL A 505 -11.76 19.25 2.60
CA VAL A 505 -12.60 18.27 3.29
C VAL A 505 -11.90 17.54 4.45
N HIS A 506 -10.57 17.45 4.44
CA HIS A 506 -9.76 16.80 5.49
C HIS A 506 -9.16 17.80 6.49
N HIS A 507 -9.55 19.08 6.44
CA HIS A 507 -8.86 20.11 7.21
C HIS A 507 -8.89 19.87 8.73
N GLN A 508 -9.96 19.30 9.29
CA GLN A 508 -10.08 19.09 10.73
C GLN A 508 -8.95 18.19 11.25
N SER A 509 -8.81 16.98 10.70
CA SER A 509 -7.76 16.04 11.11
C SER A 509 -6.35 16.57 10.81
N ARG A 510 -6.15 17.27 9.68
CA ARG A 510 -4.86 17.90 9.35
C ARG A 510 -4.36 18.88 10.39
N ASN A 511 -5.27 19.64 11.00
CA ASN A 511 -4.93 20.63 12.05
C ASN A 511 -4.53 19.98 13.39
N GLY A 512 -4.81 18.69 13.59
CA GLY A 512 -4.26 17.92 14.70
C GLY A 512 -3.02 17.13 14.33
N ALA A 513 -3.05 16.45 13.18
CA ALA A 513 -1.99 15.53 12.75
C ALA A 513 -0.67 16.25 12.42
N ALA A 514 -0.73 17.41 11.73
CA ALA A 514 0.47 18.16 11.38
C ALA A 514 1.27 18.66 12.60
N PRO A 515 0.66 19.36 13.59
CA PRO A 515 1.40 19.76 14.79
C PRO A 515 1.81 18.56 15.66
N TRP A 516 1.04 17.48 15.72
CA TRP A 516 1.46 16.26 16.41
C TRP A 516 2.74 15.67 15.80
N ALA A 517 2.78 15.47 14.48
CA ALA A 517 3.96 14.96 13.80
C ALA A 517 5.17 15.89 13.98
N ALA A 518 4.97 17.20 13.84
CA ALA A 518 6.02 18.19 14.03
C ALA A 518 6.59 18.18 15.46
N ALA A 519 5.75 18.01 16.48
CA ALA A 519 6.19 17.87 17.87
C ALA A 519 7.03 16.59 18.08
N VAL A 520 6.63 15.46 17.48
CA VAL A 520 7.43 14.23 17.51
C VAL A 520 8.80 14.43 16.86
N VAL A 521 8.84 15.09 15.70
CA VAL A 521 10.09 15.45 15.02
C VAL A 521 10.95 16.36 15.90
N ALA A 522 10.35 17.37 16.54
CA ALA A 522 11.06 18.30 17.42
C ALA A 522 11.75 17.56 18.56
N ARG A 523 11.03 16.65 19.24
CA ARG A 523 11.56 15.85 20.36
C ARG A 523 12.73 14.97 19.95
N LEU A 524 12.61 14.28 18.80
CA LEU A 524 13.61 13.30 18.36
C LEU A 524 14.83 13.94 17.69
N THR A 525 14.67 15.14 17.12
CA THR A 525 15.79 15.90 16.52
C THR A 525 16.48 16.80 17.54
N ASN A 526 15.76 17.23 18.58
CA ASN A 526 16.22 18.17 19.60
C ASN A 526 16.85 19.43 18.98
N ASP A 527 16.19 19.97 17.94
CA ASP A 527 16.62 21.13 17.18
C ASP A 527 15.74 22.35 17.55
N PRO A 528 16.18 23.18 18.51
CA PRO A 528 15.39 24.31 18.99
C PRO A 528 15.23 25.42 17.93
N GLU A 529 16.21 25.58 17.03
CA GLU A 529 16.12 26.57 15.94
C GLU A 529 15.05 26.16 14.92
N TRP A 530 15.02 24.88 14.56
CA TRP A 530 13.98 24.35 13.70
C TRP A 530 12.60 24.44 14.36
N LEU A 531 12.47 24.05 15.63
CA LEU A 531 11.20 24.13 16.36
C LEU A 531 10.70 25.57 16.43
N ALA A 532 11.56 26.52 16.78
CA ALA A 532 11.20 27.95 16.78
C ALA A 532 10.72 28.43 15.40
N SER A 533 11.26 27.88 14.30
CA SER A 533 10.84 28.23 12.94
C SER A 533 9.44 27.71 12.56
N VAL A 534 8.95 26.64 13.19
CA VAL A 534 7.63 26.05 12.90
C VAL A 534 6.59 26.32 14.00
N ALA A 535 7.02 26.75 15.18
CA ALA A 535 6.18 27.08 16.31
C ALA A 535 4.98 28.00 15.96
N PRO A 536 5.12 29.05 15.12
CA PRO A 536 3.97 29.88 14.75
C PRO A 536 2.82 29.09 14.09
N ALA A 537 3.14 28.16 13.18
CA ALA A 537 2.13 27.33 12.50
C ALA A 537 1.48 26.32 13.46
N MET A 538 2.25 25.77 14.40
CA MET A 538 1.73 24.86 15.43
C MET A 538 0.77 25.58 16.38
N ILE A 539 1.13 26.80 16.82
CA ILE A 539 0.28 27.66 17.65
C ILE A 539 -1.01 28.01 16.90
N GLU A 540 -0.91 28.38 15.61
CA GLU A 540 -2.09 28.69 14.79
C GLU A 540 -3.06 27.51 14.70
N CYS A 541 -2.57 26.28 14.53
CA CYS A 541 -3.41 25.08 14.53
C CYS A 541 -4.15 24.88 15.87
N ALA A 542 -3.45 25.09 16.99
CA ALA A 542 -4.00 24.96 18.33
C ALA A 542 -5.03 26.06 18.66
N GLU A 543 -4.75 27.30 18.27
CA GLU A 543 -5.66 28.43 18.42
C GLU A 543 -6.90 28.30 17.52
N TRP A 544 -6.73 27.82 16.29
CA TRP A 544 -7.84 27.52 15.38
C TRP A 544 -8.78 26.48 15.99
N THR A 545 -8.24 25.38 16.52
CA THR A 545 -9.03 24.33 17.20
C THR A 545 -9.81 24.92 18.37
N SER A 546 -9.13 25.71 19.22
CA SER A 546 -9.72 26.34 20.40
C SER A 546 -10.83 27.33 20.06
N ARG A 547 -10.69 28.05 18.94
CA ARG A 547 -11.68 29.00 18.43
C ARG A 547 -12.88 28.28 17.81
N VAL A 548 -12.65 27.37 16.86
CA VAL A 548 -13.70 26.70 16.08
C VAL A 548 -14.61 25.85 16.94
N ARG A 549 -14.12 25.23 18.02
CA ARG A 549 -14.97 24.50 18.98
C ARG A 549 -15.92 25.40 19.79
N ARG A 550 -15.66 26.71 19.83
CA ARG A 550 -16.44 27.74 20.55
C ARG A 550 -17.38 28.54 19.65
N GLU A 551 -17.12 28.56 18.35
CA GLU A 551 -17.98 29.21 17.37
C GLU A 551 -19.35 28.52 17.28
N ASN A 552 -20.42 29.30 17.20
CA ASN A 552 -21.81 28.85 17.00
C ASN A 552 -22.29 27.77 18.00
N GLN A 553 -21.74 27.73 19.22
CA GLN A 553 -22.10 26.71 20.23
C GLN A 553 -23.59 26.68 20.60
N GLN A 554 -24.32 27.78 20.41
CA GLN A 554 -25.77 27.83 20.67
C GLN A 554 -26.59 27.13 19.59
N GLU A 555 -26.00 26.89 18.41
CA GLU A 555 -26.63 26.18 17.30
C GLU A 555 -26.35 24.67 17.34
N ARG A 556 -25.44 24.22 18.22
CA ARG A 556 -25.06 22.81 18.39
C ARG A 556 -25.87 22.13 19.48
N SER A 557 -26.00 20.81 19.38
CA SER A 557 -26.63 20.00 20.44
C SER A 557 -25.86 20.16 21.76
N PRO A 558 -26.52 20.03 22.93
CA PRO A 558 -25.83 20.05 24.21
C PRO A 558 -24.68 19.04 24.28
N LEU A 559 -24.82 17.91 23.60
CA LEU A 559 -23.83 16.84 23.53
C LEU A 559 -22.60 17.19 22.67
N THR A 560 -22.77 17.82 21.50
CA THR A 560 -21.62 18.13 20.62
C THR A 560 -21.02 19.52 20.87
N ARG A 561 -21.62 20.32 21.77
CA ARG A 561 -21.06 21.59 22.23
C ARG A 561 -19.67 21.38 22.83
N GLY A 562 -18.71 22.21 22.39
CA GLY A 562 -17.33 22.18 22.89
C GLY A 562 -16.40 21.22 22.17
N LEU A 563 -16.92 20.37 21.28
CA LEU A 563 -16.17 19.57 20.31
C LEU A 563 -15.99 20.34 18.98
N LEU A 564 -15.36 19.73 17.97
CA LEU A 564 -15.34 20.29 16.62
C LEU A 564 -16.75 20.30 15.99
N PRO A 565 -17.07 21.29 15.14
CA PRO A 565 -18.35 21.34 14.45
C PRO A 565 -18.52 20.15 13.50
N PRO A 566 -19.77 19.78 13.18
CA PRO A 566 -20.05 18.79 12.17
C PRO A 566 -19.34 19.11 10.85
N HIS A 567 -18.69 18.10 10.30
CA HIS A 567 -18.01 18.12 9.02
C HIS A 567 -18.02 16.70 8.45
N ILE A 568 -17.59 16.48 7.20
CA ILE A 568 -17.31 15.14 6.65
C ILE A 568 -16.56 14.31 7.71
N TYR A 569 -17.18 13.19 8.12
CA TYR A 569 -16.73 12.36 9.24
C TYR A 569 -15.28 11.87 9.07
N GLY A 570 -14.91 11.52 7.84
CA GLY A 570 -13.58 11.06 7.46
C GLY A 570 -13.65 10.02 6.34
N GLY A 571 -12.53 9.80 5.65
CA GLY A 571 -12.46 8.89 4.50
C GLY A 571 -13.50 9.25 3.43
N ASP A 572 -14.27 8.26 2.98
CA ASP A 572 -15.31 8.46 1.96
C ASP A 572 -16.72 8.71 2.53
N ILE A 573 -16.86 8.83 3.85
CA ILE A 573 -18.14 9.15 4.50
C ILE A 573 -18.40 10.66 4.40
N ARG A 574 -19.13 11.05 3.35
CA ARG A 574 -19.51 12.46 3.08
C ARG A 574 -20.64 12.98 3.96
N ASP A 575 -21.29 12.11 4.75
CA ASP A 575 -22.31 12.55 5.71
C ASP A 575 -21.65 13.39 6.82
N PRO A 576 -22.05 14.65 7.04
CA PRO A 576 -21.43 15.47 8.06
C PRO A 576 -21.73 14.93 9.47
N ALA A 577 -20.70 14.75 10.29
CA ALA A 577 -20.81 14.33 11.68
C ALA A 577 -19.87 15.16 12.57
N THR A 578 -20.20 15.27 13.85
CA THR A 578 -19.18 15.64 14.84
C THR A 578 -18.33 14.41 15.11
N SER A 579 -17.08 14.40 14.60
CA SER A 579 -16.15 13.29 14.74
C SER A 579 -15.40 13.36 16.08
N LEU A 580 -15.50 12.29 16.88
CA LEU A 580 -14.69 12.14 18.10
C LEU A 580 -13.21 12.01 17.78
N TYR A 581 -12.86 11.22 16.75
CA TYR A 581 -11.48 11.07 16.32
C TYR A 581 -10.88 12.41 15.85
N ALA A 582 -11.56 13.15 14.96
CA ALA A 582 -11.05 14.45 14.49
C ALA A 582 -10.86 15.44 15.66
N THR A 583 -11.77 15.43 16.63
CA THR A 583 -11.63 16.25 17.84
C THR A 583 -10.45 15.79 18.70
N ALA A 584 -10.27 14.48 18.87
CA ALA A 584 -9.19 13.90 19.67
C ALA A 584 -7.80 14.13 19.06
N ILE A 585 -7.62 14.00 17.73
CA ILE A 585 -6.33 14.29 17.09
C ILE A 585 -5.99 15.79 17.19
N CYS A 586 -6.99 16.68 17.12
CA CYS A 586 -6.79 18.11 17.37
C CYS A 586 -6.39 18.39 18.83
N TRP A 587 -7.03 17.72 19.81
CA TRP A 587 -6.61 17.77 21.20
C TRP A 587 -5.15 17.31 21.36
N LYS A 588 -4.77 16.19 20.72
CA LYS A 588 -3.41 15.68 20.73
C LYS A 588 -2.43 16.70 20.15
N GLY A 589 -2.79 17.38 19.06
CA GLY A 589 -2.02 18.49 18.49
C GLY A 589 -1.80 19.64 19.48
N ILE A 590 -2.80 20.00 20.29
CA ILE A 590 -2.66 21.05 21.33
C ILE A 590 -1.72 20.57 22.45
N VAL A 591 -1.94 19.36 22.99
CA VAL A 591 -1.12 18.76 24.06
C VAL A 591 0.35 18.75 23.66
N GLU A 592 0.62 18.27 22.44
CA GLU A 592 1.98 18.08 21.93
C GLU A 592 2.66 19.41 21.59
N THR A 593 1.90 20.39 21.08
CA THR A 593 2.41 21.74 20.86
C THR A 593 2.77 22.40 22.18
N ALA A 594 1.90 22.31 23.20
CA ALA A 594 2.16 22.89 24.50
C ALA A 594 3.44 22.30 25.13
N ASP A 595 3.60 20.98 25.06
CA ASP A 595 4.75 20.27 25.59
C ASP A 595 6.07 20.69 24.93
N VAL A 596 6.14 20.74 23.60
CA VAL A 596 7.40 21.12 22.92
C VAL A 596 7.71 22.62 23.03
N LEU A 597 6.71 23.50 23.17
CA LEU A 597 6.93 24.92 23.40
C LEU A 597 7.46 25.20 24.82
N ASP A 598 6.98 24.47 25.82
CA ASP A 598 7.51 24.51 27.19
C ASP A 598 8.99 24.11 27.20
N HIS A 599 9.33 23.02 26.49
CA HIS A 599 10.70 22.54 26.31
C HIS A 599 11.56 23.43 25.39
N LEU A 600 10.98 24.21 24.47
CA LEU A 600 11.76 25.18 23.70
C LEU A 600 12.33 26.28 24.62
N GLY A 601 11.54 26.66 25.63
CA GLY A 601 11.92 27.60 26.67
C GLY A 601 11.78 29.08 26.27
N GLY A 602 11.88 29.98 27.26
CA GLY A 602 11.68 31.43 27.11
C GLY A 602 10.28 31.88 27.55
N GLU A 603 10.18 33.08 28.16
CA GLU A 603 8.96 33.54 28.83
C GLU A 603 7.72 33.54 27.93
N SER A 604 7.86 34.00 26.67
CA SER A 604 6.75 34.05 25.72
C SER A 604 6.22 32.66 25.34
N TYR A 605 7.09 31.66 25.20
CA TYR A 605 6.67 30.31 24.86
C TYR A 605 6.07 29.57 26.05
N HIS A 606 6.58 29.79 27.27
CA HIS A 606 5.97 29.26 28.49
C HIS A 606 4.55 29.81 28.69
N GLU A 607 4.33 31.11 28.48
CA GLU A 607 2.99 31.70 28.61
C GLU A 607 2.00 31.10 27.60
N VAL A 608 2.44 30.87 26.36
CA VAL A 608 1.61 30.19 25.35
C VAL A 608 1.39 28.72 25.72
N ALA A 609 2.43 28.00 26.14
CA ALA A 609 2.33 26.61 26.56
C ALA A 609 1.36 26.43 27.73
N ASP A 610 1.40 27.30 28.75
CA ASP A 610 0.47 27.30 29.88
C ASP A 610 -0.99 27.47 29.41
N LYS A 611 -1.24 28.41 28.49
CA LYS A 611 -2.59 28.62 27.91
C LYS A 611 -3.05 27.38 27.15
N LEU A 612 -2.18 26.82 26.31
CA LEU A 612 -2.51 25.62 25.53
C LEU A 612 -2.72 24.39 26.42
N ARG A 613 -1.97 24.24 27.53
CA ARG A 613 -2.20 23.17 28.53
C ARG A 613 -3.59 23.28 29.15
N GLN A 614 -4.03 24.49 29.54
CA GLN A 614 -5.38 24.71 30.08
C GLN A 614 -6.47 24.41 29.03
N GLU A 615 -6.26 24.81 27.77
CA GLU A 615 -7.19 24.50 26.68
C GLU A 615 -7.25 22.99 26.39
N ALA A 616 -6.11 22.31 26.40
CA ALA A 616 -6.03 20.87 26.22
C ALA A 616 -6.72 20.11 27.36
N GLU A 617 -6.54 20.53 28.61
CA GLU A 617 -7.23 19.93 29.77
C GLU A 617 -8.74 20.13 29.66
N ALA A 618 -9.20 21.34 29.33
CA ALA A 618 -10.61 21.63 29.14
C ALA A 618 -11.22 20.80 27.98
N LEU A 619 -10.49 20.64 26.87
CA LEU A 619 -10.94 19.81 25.76
C LEU A 619 -10.91 18.31 26.11
N ARG A 620 -9.90 17.83 26.85
CA ARG A 620 -9.85 16.43 27.30
C ARG A 620 -11.05 16.09 28.16
N ASN A 621 -11.33 16.91 29.17
CA ASN A 621 -12.49 16.72 30.05
C ASN A 621 -13.78 16.67 29.25
N ARG A 622 -13.93 17.50 28.20
CA ARG A 622 -15.10 17.47 27.34
C ARG A 622 -15.17 16.20 26.48
N ILE A 623 -14.05 15.74 25.93
CA ILE A 623 -13.99 14.48 25.18
C ILE A 623 -14.38 13.32 26.10
N ASP A 624 -13.81 13.23 27.30
CA ASP A 624 -14.12 12.15 28.25
C ASP A 624 -15.59 12.17 28.70
N GLU A 625 -16.16 13.36 28.95
CA GLU A 625 -17.58 13.52 29.26
C GLU A 625 -18.46 12.98 28.12
N VAL A 626 -18.19 13.41 26.89
CA VAL A 626 -18.98 12.97 25.73
C VAL A 626 -18.80 11.48 25.49
N MET A 627 -17.58 10.95 25.50
CA MET A 627 -17.32 9.51 25.32
C MET A 627 -18.10 8.67 26.33
N ARG A 628 -18.16 9.08 27.60
CA ARG A 628 -18.95 8.38 28.63
C ARG A 628 -20.46 8.53 28.42
N GLU A 629 -20.92 9.65 27.90
CA GLU A 629 -22.35 9.89 27.63
C GLU A 629 -22.85 9.10 26.41
N VAL A 630 -21.99 8.93 25.39
CA VAL A 630 -22.37 8.25 24.13
C VAL A 630 -21.99 6.77 24.08
N ALA A 631 -21.16 6.27 24.99
CA ALA A 631 -20.84 4.86 25.08
C ALA A 631 -22.11 4.03 25.29
N LEU A 632 -22.25 2.95 24.53
CA LEU A 632 -23.42 2.07 24.54
C LEU A 632 -23.01 0.67 24.99
N GLU A 633 -23.75 0.11 25.94
CA GLU A 633 -23.63 -1.32 26.29
C GLU A 633 -24.14 -2.16 25.11
N ASP A 634 -23.33 -3.13 24.68
CA ASP A 634 -23.64 -4.06 23.59
C ASP A 634 -23.28 -5.50 24.03
N GLY A 635 -24.20 -6.16 24.73
CA GLY A 635 -23.93 -7.46 25.33
C GLY A 635 -22.91 -7.37 26.48
N GLU A 636 -21.76 -8.04 26.33
CA GLU A 636 -20.64 -7.98 27.28
C GLU A 636 -19.63 -6.86 26.92
N ASP A 637 -19.76 -6.26 25.74
CA ASP A 637 -18.87 -5.24 25.21
C ASP A 637 -19.46 -3.82 25.36
N VAL A 638 -18.61 -2.82 25.12
CA VAL A 638 -18.99 -1.40 25.09
C VAL A 638 -18.65 -0.81 23.74
N PHE A 639 -19.67 -0.37 23.01
CA PHE A 639 -19.50 0.35 21.74
C PHE A 639 -19.26 1.83 22.00
N LEU A 640 -18.23 2.40 21.36
CA LEU A 640 -17.97 3.84 21.36
C LEU A 640 -18.28 4.43 19.97
N PRO A 641 -19.39 5.18 19.81
CA PRO A 641 -19.68 5.92 18.58
C PRO A 641 -18.56 6.91 18.25
N LEU A 642 -18.05 6.89 17.02
CA LEU A 642 -17.02 7.84 16.59
C LEU A 642 -17.61 8.97 15.74
N ALA A 643 -18.74 8.72 15.06
CA ALA A 643 -19.55 9.73 14.38
C ALA A 643 -20.79 10.12 15.22
N LEU A 644 -20.90 11.40 15.58
CA LEU A 644 -22.02 11.94 16.36
C LEU A 644 -22.93 12.85 15.53
N ASP A 645 -24.22 12.91 15.89
CA ASP A 645 -25.23 13.79 15.29
C ASP A 645 -25.35 13.62 13.76
N LEU A 646 -25.34 12.37 13.27
CA LEU A 646 -25.40 12.05 11.85
C LEU A 646 -26.76 12.43 11.23
N PRO A 647 -26.82 13.29 10.20
CA PRO A 647 -28.04 13.63 9.48
C PRO A 647 -28.73 12.42 8.85
N SER A 648 -27.96 11.45 8.34
CA SER A 648 -28.53 10.21 7.78
C SER A 648 -29.24 9.34 8.82
N LEU A 649 -29.00 9.58 10.11
CA LEU A 649 -29.62 8.88 11.24
C LEU A 649 -30.57 9.77 12.04
N ASP A 650 -31.19 10.76 11.39
CA ASP A 650 -32.11 11.73 12.01
C ASP A 650 -31.48 12.48 13.21
N GLY A 651 -30.17 12.75 13.13
CA GLY A 651 -29.39 13.42 14.18
C GLY A 651 -28.97 12.51 15.34
N LYS A 652 -29.07 11.19 15.19
CA LYS A 652 -28.52 10.22 16.17
C LYS A 652 -27.03 9.99 15.96
N HIS A 653 -26.37 9.40 16.96
CA HIS A 653 -25.01 8.90 16.81
C HIS A 653 -25.00 7.60 16.01
N GLU A 654 -23.82 7.29 15.51
CA GLU A 654 -23.45 5.94 15.10
C GLU A 654 -23.82 4.93 16.20
N GLY A 655 -24.34 3.76 15.81
CA GLY A 655 -24.79 2.72 16.74
C GLY A 655 -23.92 1.47 16.68
N PRO A 656 -24.07 0.54 17.64
CA PRO A 656 -23.35 -0.72 17.64
C PRO A 656 -23.65 -1.54 16.39
N TYR A 657 -22.71 -2.40 16.02
CA TYR A 657 -22.74 -3.25 14.85
C TYR A 657 -22.70 -4.73 15.26
N GLU A 658 -23.59 -5.54 14.69
CA GLU A 658 -23.51 -6.99 14.85
C GLU A 658 -22.18 -7.51 14.26
N ALA A 659 -21.84 -7.06 13.04
CA ALA A 659 -20.52 -7.21 12.46
C ALA A 659 -20.06 -5.87 11.85
N LEU A 660 -18.84 -5.45 12.17
CA LEU A 660 -18.26 -4.18 11.71
C LEU A 660 -18.15 -4.12 10.18
N THR A 661 -17.92 -5.25 9.52
CA THR A 661 -17.73 -5.32 8.07
C THR A 661 -19.01 -5.25 7.24
N ASP A 662 -20.20 -5.33 7.86
CA ASP A 662 -21.47 -5.46 7.13
C ASP A 662 -22.02 -4.14 6.59
N THR A 663 -21.62 -3.03 7.20
CA THR A 663 -22.12 -1.71 6.82
C THR A 663 -21.00 -0.78 6.46
N ARG A 664 -21.29 0.19 5.60
CA ARG A 664 -20.32 1.22 5.25
C ARG A 664 -19.82 1.97 6.49
N LEU A 665 -20.70 2.39 7.39
CA LEU A 665 -20.27 3.11 8.61
C LEU A 665 -19.42 2.22 9.51
N GLY A 666 -19.81 0.96 9.74
CA GLY A 666 -19.01 0.01 10.55
C GLY A 666 -17.60 -0.22 9.98
N ASN A 667 -17.45 -0.29 8.65
CA ASN A 667 -16.14 -0.41 8.03
C ASN A 667 -15.24 0.80 8.28
N TYR A 668 -15.77 2.04 8.18
CA TYR A 668 -14.97 3.24 8.49
C TYR A 668 -14.77 3.42 9.99
N TRP A 669 -15.71 2.98 10.84
CA TRP A 669 -15.47 2.89 12.28
C TRP A 669 -14.25 2.01 12.55
N ASN A 670 -14.15 0.86 11.88
CA ASN A 670 -13.03 -0.07 12.02
C ASN A 670 -11.67 0.46 11.48
N LEU A 671 -11.66 1.56 10.72
CA LEU A 671 -10.44 2.30 10.34
C LEU A 671 -10.10 3.42 11.35
N PHE A 672 -11.10 4.16 11.81
CA PHE A 672 -10.90 5.28 12.73
C PHE A 672 -10.71 4.85 14.20
N ALA A 673 -11.23 3.69 14.60
CA ALA A 673 -10.99 3.10 15.92
C ALA A 673 -9.48 2.84 16.16
N PRO A 674 -8.73 2.18 15.25
CA PRO A 674 -7.28 2.12 15.33
C PRO A 674 -6.61 3.50 15.40
N SER A 675 -7.08 4.46 14.60
CA SER A 675 -6.53 5.82 14.62
C SER A 675 -6.74 6.51 15.98
N LEU A 676 -7.85 6.23 16.68
CA LEU A 676 -8.09 6.69 18.04
C LEU A 676 -7.12 6.01 19.03
N LEU A 677 -6.94 4.69 18.94
CA LEU A 677 -5.97 3.94 19.76
C LEU A 677 -4.55 4.48 19.62
N GLN A 678 -4.17 4.94 18.42
CA GLN A 678 -2.86 5.53 18.16
C GLN A 678 -2.61 6.83 18.96
N LEU A 679 -3.67 7.52 19.40
CA LEU A 679 -3.53 8.72 20.24
C LEU A 679 -3.13 8.39 21.68
N GLN A 680 -3.33 7.14 22.11
CA GLN A 680 -3.04 6.62 23.44
C GLN A 680 -3.66 7.49 24.54
N LEU A 681 -4.99 7.56 24.53
CA LEU A 681 -5.74 8.38 25.49
C LEU A 681 -5.49 7.94 26.93
N CYS A 682 -5.19 6.65 27.12
CA CYS A 682 -4.91 6.00 28.40
C CYS A 682 -3.56 5.26 28.38
N ALA A 683 -2.52 5.91 27.86
CA ALA A 683 -1.21 5.28 27.67
C ALA A 683 -0.61 4.65 28.94
N ALA A 684 -0.90 5.19 30.13
CA ALA A 684 -0.36 4.68 31.39
C ALA A 684 -1.07 3.41 31.90
N ASP A 685 -2.29 3.16 31.45
CA ASP A 685 -3.08 1.97 31.75
C ASP A 685 -3.87 1.53 30.50
N PRO A 686 -3.35 0.57 29.72
CA PRO A 686 -4.00 0.11 28.49
C PRO A 686 -5.33 -0.60 28.77
N MET A 687 -5.64 -0.92 30.04
CA MET A 687 -6.90 -1.53 30.44
C MET A 687 -7.97 -0.49 30.78
N ALA A 688 -7.67 0.80 30.67
CA ALA A 688 -8.61 1.88 30.98
C ALA A 688 -9.40 2.35 29.75
N PHE A 689 -10.61 2.83 30.02
CA PHE A 689 -11.50 3.44 29.04
C PHE A 689 -10.93 4.74 28.46
N PRO A 690 -10.98 4.94 27.12
CA PRO A 690 -11.70 4.12 26.13
C PRO A 690 -10.85 3.10 25.37
N ASP A 691 -9.53 3.08 25.57
CA ASP A 691 -8.61 2.35 24.70
C ASP A 691 -8.88 0.83 24.73
N ARG A 692 -9.20 0.28 25.91
CA ARG A 692 -9.55 -1.13 26.07
C ARG A 692 -10.83 -1.51 25.31
N GLU A 693 -11.91 -0.79 25.57
CA GLU A 693 -13.23 -1.09 25.03
C GLU A 693 -13.25 -0.98 23.49
N VAL A 694 -12.52 0.00 22.94
CA VAL A 694 -12.37 0.13 21.48
C VAL A 694 -11.65 -1.08 20.88
N TYR A 695 -10.58 -1.56 21.53
CA TYR A 695 -9.84 -2.74 21.05
C TYR A 695 -10.67 -4.03 21.19
N GLU A 696 -11.29 -4.27 22.33
CA GLU A 696 -12.14 -5.45 22.59
C GLU A 696 -13.33 -5.49 21.61
N TYR A 697 -13.99 -4.35 21.35
CA TYR A 697 -15.10 -4.29 20.39
C TYR A 697 -14.67 -4.71 18.97
N MET A 698 -13.49 -4.26 18.50
CA MET A 698 -12.95 -4.72 17.22
C MET A 698 -12.70 -6.23 17.20
N GLN A 699 -12.22 -6.79 18.31
CA GLN A 699 -11.88 -8.20 18.44
C GLN A 699 -13.12 -9.11 18.48
N HIS A 700 -14.24 -8.63 19.01
CA HIS A 700 -15.48 -9.40 19.19
C HIS A 700 -16.55 -9.17 18.12
N HIS A 701 -16.42 -8.14 17.29
CA HIS A 701 -17.43 -7.77 16.27
C HIS A 701 -16.92 -7.86 14.82
N GLY A 702 -16.02 -8.80 14.55
CA GLY A 702 -15.54 -9.13 13.20
C GLY A 702 -14.64 -8.06 12.59
N GLY A 703 -14.07 -7.18 13.42
CA GLY A 703 -13.22 -6.08 12.98
C GLY A 703 -11.79 -6.51 12.66
N LEU A 704 -11.31 -7.64 13.18
CA LEU A 704 -9.91 -8.07 13.03
C LEU A 704 -9.76 -9.41 12.30
N TRP A 705 -8.65 -9.54 11.59
CA TRP A 705 -8.15 -10.80 11.06
C TRP A 705 -6.63 -10.82 11.15
N ALA A 706 -6.08 -11.79 11.88
CA ALA A 706 -4.67 -11.82 12.26
C ALA A 706 -4.18 -10.52 12.95
N GLY A 707 -5.03 -9.86 13.73
CA GLY A 707 -4.77 -8.59 14.42
C GLY A 707 -4.82 -7.35 13.51
N LEU A 708 -5.15 -7.52 12.23
CA LEU A 708 -5.24 -6.46 11.23
C LEU A 708 -6.69 -6.03 11.01
N PRO A 709 -6.98 -4.73 10.85
CA PRO A 709 -8.32 -4.24 10.56
C PRO A 709 -8.86 -4.81 9.25
N ARG A 710 -10.02 -5.47 9.33
CA ARG A 710 -10.81 -5.84 8.15
C ARG A 710 -11.47 -4.60 7.56
N PHE A 711 -11.47 -4.54 6.24
CA PHE A 711 -12.24 -3.55 5.48
C PHE A 711 -12.99 -4.32 4.40
N TYR A 712 -14.28 -4.55 4.65
CA TYR A 712 -15.18 -5.42 3.90
C TYR A 712 -14.60 -6.84 3.77
N HIS A 713 -14.18 -7.24 2.56
CA HIS A 713 -13.57 -8.53 2.28
C HIS A 713 -12.03 -8.46 2.12
N GLY A 714 -11.41 -7.33 2.48
CA GLY A 714 -9.95 -7.13 2.52
C GLY A 714 -9.43 -6.72 3.90
N LEU A 715 -8.14 -6.36 3.94
CA LEU A 715 -7.42 -5.88 5.12
C LEU A 715 -6.85 -4.49 4.84
N ASP A 716 -7.29 -3.47 5.57
CA ASP A 716 -6.66 -2.15 5.51
C ASP A 716 -5.53 -2.07 6.53
N VAL A 717 -4.35 -2.42 6.04
CA VAL A 717 -3.20 -2.65 6.89
C VAL A 717 -2.49 -1.37 7.29
N ALA A 718 -2.73 -0.26 6.58
CA ALA A 718 -2.16 1.04 6.95
C ALA A 718 -2.69 1.50 8.31
N TYR A 719 -3.94 1.17 8.63
CA TYR A 719 -4.58 1.51 9.91
C TYR A 719 -4.24 0.54 11.05
N ALA A 720 -3.60 -0.60 10.79
CA ALA A 720 -3.19 -1.57 11.83
C ALA A 720 -2.17 -1.00 12.84
N GLY A 721 -1.53 0.14 12.54
CA GLY A 721 -0.62 0.82 13.46
C GLY A 721 -1.25 1.13 14.82
N GLY A 722 -2.55 1.41 14.86
CA GLY A 722 -3.29 1.67 16.10
C GLY A 722 -3.48 0.44 16.98
N THR A 723 -3.99 -0.65 16.40
CA THR A 723 -4.28 -1.90 17.13
C THR A 723 -2.99 -2.60 17.58
N ILE A 724 -1.99 -2.69 16.71
CA ILE A 724 -0.70 -3.28 17.06
C ILE A 724 0.06 -2.35 18.02
N GLY A 725 0.00 -1.04 17.81
CA GLY A 725 0.60 -0.05 18.72
C GLY A 725 0.03 -0.11 20.14
N TYR A 726 -1.28 -0.33 20.28
CA TYR A 726 -1.93 -0.58 21.57
C TYR A 726 -1.34 -1.81 22.27
N LEU A 727 -1.23 -2.94 21.57
CA LEU A 727 -0.65 -4.17 22.10
C LEU A 727 0.85 -4.03 22.43
N LEU A 728 1.61 -3.28 21.62
CA LEU A 728 3.02 -2.98 21.89
C LEU A 728 3.19 -2.12 23.15
N ASN A 729 2.31 -1.13 23.36
CA ASN A 729 2.30 -0.35 24.59
C ASN A 729 1.95 -1.23 25.80
N ALA A 730 0.91 -2.07 25.68
CA ALA A 730 0.52 -3.00 26.74
C ALA A 730 1.66 -3.97 27.09
N SER A 731 2.34 -4.52 26.08
CA SER A 731 3.55 -5.32 26.26
C SER A 731 4.63 -4.53 26.99
N ALA A 732 4.96 -3.30 26.56
CA ALA A 732 6.00 -2.47 27.19
C ALA A 732 5.72 -2.17 28.68
N LEU A 733 4.46 -2.12 29.09
CA LEU A 733 4.06 -1.98 30.49
C LEU A 733 4.10 -3.32 31.23
N ASP A 734 3.55 -4.37 30.63
CA ASP A 734 3.42 -5.72 31.18
C ASP A 734 3.77 -6.79 30.14
N PHE A 735 4.83 -7.56 30.42
CA PHE A 735 5.35 -8.57 29.48
C PHE A 735 4.36 -9.71 29.20
N ARG A 736 3.28 -9.87 29.97
CA ARG A 736 2.25 -10.88 29.72
C ARG A 736 1.50 -10.66 28.40
N PHE A 737 1.45 -9.43 27.91
CA PHE A 737 0.87 -9.12 26.58
C PHE A 737 1.86 -9.37 25.43
N ARG A 738 3.14 -9.67 25.72
CA ARG A 738 4.18 -9.87 24.70
C ARG A 738 3.80 -10.90 23.65
N PRO A 739 3.27 -12.10 23.98
CA PRO A 739 2.96 -13.10 22.96
C PRO A 739 1.92 -12.61 21.94
N GLN A 740 0.84 -11.98 22.40
CA GLN A 740 -0.20 -11.42 21.53
C GLN A 740 0.36 -10.26 20.69
N ALA A 741 1.09 -9.33 21.32
CA ALA A 741 1.69 -8.19 20.63
C ALA A 741 2.70 -8.63 19.53
N LEU A 742 3.51 -9.65 19.82
CA LEU A 742 4.46 -10.21 18.86
C LEU A 742 3.73 -10.91 17.72
N ALA A 743 2.70 -11.71 18.02
CA ALA A 743 1.92 -12.40 17.01
C ALA A 743 1.22 -11.41 16.05
N SER A 744 0.62 -10.33 16.56
CA SER A 744 0.01 -9.29 15.71
C SER A 744 1.04 -8.53 14.88
N LEU A 745 2.24 -8.27 15.43
CA LEU A 745 3.31 -7.62 14.67
C LEU A 745 3.86 -8.51 13.54
N GLU A 746 4.07 -9.80 13.81
CA GLU A 746 4.54 -10.74 12.78
C GLU A 746 3.45 -11.02 11.73
N ALA A 747 2.17 -11.06 12.14
CA ALA A 747 1.03 -11.11 11.24
C ALA A 747 1.01 -9.91 10.28
N PHE A 748 1.33 -8.69 10.75
CA PHE A 748 1.53 -7.55 9.85
C PHE A 748 2.58 -7.86 8.78
N PHE A 749 3.72 -8.45 9.12
CA PHE A 749 4.80 -8.71 8.14
C PHE A 749 4.45 -9.75 7.08
N LEU A 750 3.51 -10.63 7.40
CA LEU A 750 3.03 -11.70 6.54
C LEU A 750 1.84 -11.25 5.69
N HIS A 751 0.92 -10.49 6.27
CA HIS A 751 -0.39 -10.22 5.68
C HIS A 751 -0.55 -8.79 5.17
N ALA A 752 0.25 -7.85 5.67
CA ALA A 752 0.28 -6.47 5.21
C ALA A 752 1.30 -6.21 4.10
N ALA A 753 2.26 -7.10 3.88
CA ALA A 753 3.32 -6.88 2.90
C ALA A 753 3.37 -8.01 1.87
N SER A 754 3.73 -7.68 0.63
CA SER A 754 3.99 -8.67 -0.40
C SER A 754 5.12 -9.59 0.03
N ARG A 755 4.94 -10.89 -0.18
CA ARG A 755 5.84 -11.90 0.38
C ARG A 755 7.29 -11.72 -0.06
N ASN A 756 7.52 -11.49 -1.36
CA ASN A 756 8.88 -11.36 -1.89
C ASN A 756 9.27 -9.89 -2.15
N GLY A 757 8.30 -9.03 -2.49
CA GLY A 757 8.54 -7.61 -2.75
C GLY A 757 8.57 -6.73 -1.51
N TYR A 758 8.12 -7.24 -0.35
CA TYR A 758 7.95 -6.52 0.92
C TYR A 758 7.14 -5.23 0.81
N THR A 759 6.40 -5.03 -0.28
CA THR A 759 5.64 -3.80 -0.51
C THR A 759 4.35 -3.85 0.29
N ILE A 760 3.93 -2.73 0.86
CA ILE A 760 2.68 -2.63 1.62
C ILE A 760 1.61 -1.96 0.76
N PRO A 761 0.42 -2.58 0.60
CA PRO A 761 -0.71 -2.03 -0.11
C PRO A 761 -1.49 -1.06 0.79
N GLU A 762 -2.56 -0.48 0.24
CA GLU A 762 -3.62 0.17 1.02
C GLU A 762 -4.52 -0.90 1.65
N VAL A 763 -5.29 -1.57 0.80
CA VAL A 763 -6.11 -2.72 1.16
C VAL A 763 -5.50 -3.97 0.53
N ALA A 764 -5.17 -4.95 1.36
CA ALA A 764 -4.71 -6.26 0.91
C ALA A 764 -5.93 -7.19 0.72
N SER A 765 -6.03 -7.88 -0.41
CA SER A 765 -7.13 -8.83 -0.63
C SER A 765 -7.17 -9.92 0.42
N LEU A 766 -8.37 -10.36 0.84
CA LEU A 766 -8.56 -11.48 1.77
C LEU A 766 -9.53 -12.54 1.23
N PHE A 767 -10.80 -12.21 0.97
CA PHE A 767 -11.77 -13.20 0.48
C PHE A 767 -12.18 -12.94 -0.97
N PRO A 768 -12.48 -13.99 -1.77
CA PRO A 768 -11.98 -15.36 -1.60
C PRO A 768 -10.47 -15.46 -1.94
N ASP A 769 -9.86 -14.38 -2.43
CA ASP A 769 -8.55 -14.37 -3.08
C ASP A 769 -7.39 -14.97 -2.27
N ARG A 770 -7.41 -14.96 -0.93
CA ARG A 770 -6.39 -15.65 -0.12
C ARG A 770 -6.71 -17.11 0.18
N LEU A 771 -7.97 -17.48 0.10
CA LEU A 771 -8.52 -18.71 0.62
C LEU A 771 -8.99 -19.67 -0.49
N ASP A 772 -8.81 -19.28 -1.75
CA ASP A 772 -9.15 -20.05 -2.93
C ASP A 772 -8.03 -19.92 -3.98
N ASP A 773 -7.51 -21.06 -4.48
CA ASP A 773 -6.34 -21.05 -5.35
C ASP A 773 -6.63 -20.45 -6.74
N ALA A 774 -7.84 -20.66 -7.25
CA ALA A 774 -8.26 -20.24 -8.58
C ALA A 774 -8.56 -18.74 -8.57
N ALA A 775 -9.19 -18.26 -7.51
CA ALA A 775 -9.35 -16.83 -7.26
C ALA A 775 -7.98 -16.16 -7.10
N TYR A 776 -7.04 -16.79 -6.39
CA TYR A 776 -5.70 -16.23 -6.25
C TYR A 776 -4.93 -16.21 -7.58
N GLU A 777 -4.97 -17.29 -8.35
CA GLU A 777 -4.31 -17.35 -9.66
C GLU A 777 -4.89 -16.29 -10.61
N LEU A 778 -6.21 -16.16 -10.64
CA LEU A 778 -6.91 -15.13 -11.41
C LEU A 778 -6.46 -13.74 -10.98
N LEU A 779 -6.42 -13.47 -9.68
CA LEU A 779 -5.93 -12.21 -9.11
C LEU A 779 -4.52 -11.88 -9.62
N VAL A 780 -3.59 -12.85 -9.58
CA VAL A 780 -2.19 -12.68 -10.01
C VAL A 780 -2.05 -12.52 -11.52
N ARG A 781 -2.91 -13.15 -12.32
CA ARG A 781 -2.90 -13.01 -13.79
C ARG A 781 -3.45 -11.66 -14.23
N GLU A 782 -4.47 -11.15 -13.54
CA GLU A 782 -5.02 -9.81 -13.74
C GLU A 782 -4.07 -8.70 -13.26
N SER A 783 -3.15 -9.05 -12.37
CA SER A 783 -2.26 -8.13 -11.69
C SER A 783 -1.57 -7.07 -12.57
N PRO A 784 -0.88 -7.48 -13.66
CA PRO A 784 -0.15 -6.53 -14.51
C PRO A 784 -1.06 -5.53 -15.22
N TRP A 785 -2.35 -5.90 -15.32
CA TRP A 785 -3.37 -5.19 -16.08
C TRP A 785 -4.21 -4.25 -15.21
N SER A 786 -4.12 -4.37 -13.87
CA SER A 786 -4.67 -3.40 -12.90
C SER A 786 -6.19 -3.18 -12.97
N PHE A 787 -6.97 -4.21 -13.32
CA PHE A 787 -8.43 -4.12 -13.52
C PHE A 787 -9.23 -3.70 -12.28
N GLY A 788 -8.82 -4.13 -11.07
CA GLY A 788 -9.62 -3.91 -9.86
C GLY A 788 -9.85 -2.43 -9.47
N MET A 789 -9.00 -1.50 -9.94
CA MET A 789 -9.14 -0.07 -9.63
C MET A 789 -10.27 0.65 -10.40
N TYR A 790 -10.95 -0.03 -11.32
CA TYR A 790 -12.00 0.53 -12.19
C TYR A 790 -13.40 0.20 -11.71
N GLU A 791 -13.48 -0.65 -10.68
CA GLU A 791 -14.70 -1.08 -10.06
C GLU A 791 -14.57 -0.72 -8.57
N ALA A 792 -15.18 0.41 -8.19
CA ALA A 792 -15.04 0.93 -6.82
C ALA A 792 -15.56 -0.05 -5.76
N GLN A 793 -16.48 -0.96 -6.13
CA GLN A 793 -16.99 -1.95 -5.20
C GLN A 793 -15.95 -3.04 -4.92
N ARG A 794 -15.26 -3.59 -5.92
CA ARG A 794 -14.09 -4.49 -5.80
C ARG A 794 -12.97 -3.84 -5.02
N TYR A 795 -12.72 -2.54 -5.28
CA TYR A 795 -11.77 -1.76 -4.51
C TYR A 795 -12.14 -1.77 -3.01
N LEU A 796 -13.36 -1.33 -2.68
CA LEU A 796 -13.81 -1.25 -1.29
C LEU A 796 -13.92 -2.63 -0.64
N GLU A 797 -14.34 -3.64 -1.40
CA GLU A 797 -14.49 -5.01 -0.95
C GLU A 797 -13.14 -5.72 -0.79
N GLY A 798 -12.02 -5.14 -1.21
CA GLY A 798 -10.72 -5.82 -1.12
C GLY A 798 -10.59 -6.98 -2.09
N HIS A 799 -11.28 -6.93 -3.23
CA HIS A 799 -11.12 -7.84 -4.38
C HIS A 799 -10.11 -7.30 -5.40
N ILE A 800 -9.19 -6.45 -4.95
CA ILE A 800 -8.24 -5.73 -5.81
C ILE A 800 -6.93 -6.49 -5.84
N SER A 801 -6.57 -6.94 -7.03
CA SER A 801 -5.23 -7.45 -7.30
C SER A 801 -4.15 -6.41 -7.02
N PHE A 802 -4.47 -5.10 -7.06
CA PHE A 802 -3.52 -4.00 -7.06
C PHE A 802 -3.94 -2.83 -6.20
N THR A 803 -3.20 -2.57 -5.14
CA THR A 803 -2.99 -1.20 -4.69
C THR A 803 -1.55 -0.80 -4.95
N GLU A 804 -1.30 0.50 -4.99
CA GLU A 804 0.04 1.03 -5.14
C GLU A 804 0.88 0.84 -3.86
N PRO A 805 2.22 0.79 -3.97
CA PRO A 805 3.10 0.92 -2.81
C PRO A 805 2.74 2.18 -2.01
N LEU A 806 2.39 2.03 -0.73
CA LEU A 806 2.04 3.16 0.13
C LEU A 806 3.19 3.60 1.02
N GLY A 807 3.41 4.91 1.10
CA GLY A 807 4.37 5.48 2.03
C GLY A 807 3.89 5.36 3.48
N ALA A 808 2.57 5.50 3.65
CA ALA A 808 1.86 5.42 4.92
C ALA A 808 2.06 4.05 5.61
N GLY A 809 1.74 2.95 4.91
CA GLY A 809 1.90 1.59 5.43
C GLY A 809 3.35 1.25 5.78
N ALA A 810 4.31 1.60 4.92
CA ALA A 810 5.74 1.44 5.21
C ALA A 810 6.20 2.28 6.42
N GLY A 811 5.69 3.50 6.56
CA GLY A 811 5.92 4.34 7.73
C GLY A 811 5.41 3.71 9.02
N GLN A 812 4.17 3.21 9.01
CA GLN A 812 3.57 2.50 10.15
C GLN A 812 4.37 1.25 10.54
N ALA A 813 4.77 0.44 9.55
CA ALA A 813 5.56 -0.75 9.78
C ALA A 813 6.90 -0.43 10.47
N LEU A 814 7.59 0.62 10.01
CA LEU A 814 8.83 1.11 10.61
C LEU A 814 8.63 1.65 12.03
N TRP A 815 7.49 2.29 12.30
CA TRP A 815 7.14 2.73 13.65
C TRP A 815 6.91 1.52 14.56
N LEU A 816 6.05 0.58 14.17
CA LEU A 816 5.78 -0.63 14.97
C LEU A 816 7.06 -1.42 15.29
N ILE A 817 7.97 -1.57 14.33
CA ILE A 817 9.28 -2.20 14.57
C ILE A 817 10.11 -1.38 15.55
N ARG A 818 10.12 -0.05 15.42
CA ARG A 818 10.83 0.80 16.38
C ARG A 818 10.28 0.54 17.77
N ASP A 819 8.97 0.57 17.96
CA ASP A 819 8.34 0.37 19.28
C ASP A 819 8.58 -1.06 19.81
N ALA A 820 8.67 -2.08 18.96
CA ALA A 820 9.05 -3.43 19.37
C ALA A 820 10.51 -3.53 19.90
N LEU A 821 11.42 -2.71 19.37
CA LEU A 821 12.84 -2.69 19.73
C LEU A 821 13.15 -1.72 20.90
N VAL A 822 12.51 -0.57 20.90
CA VAL A 822 12.74 0.55 21.82
C VAL A 822 11.40 1.28 21.98
N THR A 823 10.87 1.42 23.18
CA THR A 823 9.62 2.17 23.42
C THR A 823 9.80 3.17 24.54
N GLU A 824 9.42 4.42 24.30
CA GLU A 824 9.24 5.42 25.35
C GLU A 824 7.93 5.14 26.11
N THR A 825 7.99 5.10 27.45
CA THR A 825 6.75 5.10 28.27
C THR A 825 6.15 6.50 28.29
N ARG A 826 4.83 6.57 28.46
CA ARG A 826 4.06 7.80 28.23
C ARG A 826 3.06 8.05 29.34
N THR A 827 2.73 9.33 29.54
CA THR A 827 1.62 9.76 30.40
C THR A 827 0.29 9.53 29.69
N ASP A 828 -0.81 9.62 30.43
CA ASP A 828 -2.11 9.90 29.82
C ASP A 828 -1.99 11.21 29.04
N GLY A 829 -2.38 11.21 27.76
CA GLY A 829 -2.00 12.28 26.82
C GLY A 829 -0.87 11.91 25.86
N GLY A 830 -0.21 10.77 26.07
CA GLY A 830 0.80 10.21 25.18
C GLY A 830 2.13 10.98 25.14
N ILE A 831 2.44 11.81 26.15
CA ILE A 831 3.72 12.54 26.26
C ILE A 831 4.77 11.63 26.91
N PRO A 832 6.06 11.63 26.46
CA PRO A 832 7.11 10.85 27.09
C PRO A 832 7.25 11.14 28.59
N ASP A 833 7.10 10.13 29.44
CA ASP A 833 7.03 10.32 30.90
C ASP A 833 8.39 10.28 31.60
N GLY A 834 9.44 9.89 30.87
CA GLY A 834 10.81 9.74 31.34
C GLY A 834 11.32 8.29 31.33
N GLY A 835 10.49 7.32 30.97
CA GLY A 835 10.91 5.92 30.88
C GLY A 835 11.15 5.43 29.45
N LEU A 836 12.00 4.40 29.36
CA LEU A 836 12.35 3.73 28.11
C LEU A 836 12.41 2.22 28.35
N VAL A 837 11.85 1.43 27.44
CA VAL A 837 11.89 -0.04 27.47
C VAL A 837 12.59 -0.54 26.22
N LEU A 838 13.65 -1.33 26.39
CA LEU A 838 14.39 -1.96 25.32
C LEU A 838 13.95 -3.42 25.15
N LEU A 839 13.76 -3.81 23.89
CA LEU A 839 13.33 -5.12 23.46
C LEU A 839 12.05 -5.63 24.16
N PRO A 840 11.00 -4.79 24.34
CA PRO A 840 9.77 -5.24 24.98
C PRO A 840 9.07 -6.36 24.22
N THR A 841 9.15 -6.35 22.89
CA THR A 841 8.40 -7.28 22.01
C THR A 841 9.27 -7.74 20.83
N VAL A 842 10.30 -8.53 21.11
CA VAL A 842 11.13 -9.18 20.07
C VAL A 842 11.07 -10.71 20.19
N PRO A 843 11.18 -11.49 19.10
CA PRO A 843 11.10 -12.96 19.16
C PRO A 843 12.09 -13.60 20.13
N SER A 844 11.65 -14.66 20.82
CA SER A 844 12.51 -15.38 21.77
C SER A 844 13.70 -16.03 21.05
N ALA A 845 13.50 -16.49 19.82
CA ALA A 845 14.55 -17.07 18.97
C ALA A 845 15.74 -16.13 18.73
N TRP A 846 15.58 -14.82 18.93
CA TRP A 846 16.69 -13.86 18.79
C TRP A 846 17.70 -13.91 19.94
N PHE A 847 17.35 -14.60 21.03
CA PHE A 847 18.21 -14.84 22.18
C PHE A 847 18.77 -16.26 22.21
N GLU A 848 18.65 -17.03 21.12
CA GLU A 848 19.37 -18.30 20.96
C GLU A 848 20.89 -18.11 21.06
N GLN A 849 21.59 -19.20 21.37
CA GLN A 849 23.03 -19.20 21.55
C GLN A 849 23.78 -18.55 20.37
N GLY A 850 24.63 -17.56 20.67
CA GLY A 850 25.49 -16.90 19.69
C GLY A 850 24.79 -15.87 18.81
N LYS A 851 23.48 -15.64 18.97
CA LYS A 851 22.77 -14.55 18.32
C LYS A 851 23.11 -13.22 18.99
N HIS A 852 23.09 -12.15 18.20
CA HIS A 852 23.31 -10.79 18.68
C HIS A 852 22.36 -9.80 18.02
N ILE A 853 21.96 -8.79 18.78
CA ILE A 853 21.18 -7.64 18.30
C ILE A 853 22.06 -6.41 18.43
N LYS A 854 22.09 -5.56 17.40
CA LYS A 854 22.79 -4.27 17.46
C LYS A 854 21.83 -3.14 17.12
N LEU A 855 21.73 -2.18 18.04
CA LEU A 855 21.06 -0.90 17.87
C LEU A 855 22.15 0.18 17.81
N ASN A 856 22.13 1.06 16.82
CA ASN A 856 23.12 2.11 16.68
C ASN A 856 22.46 3.46 16.41
N LYS A 857 22.69 4.41 17.32
CA LYS A 857 22.20 5.80 17.27
C LYS A 857 20.67 5.91 17.06
N PHE A 858 19.91 5.11 17.78
CA PHE A 858 18.46 5.25 17.83
C PHE A 858 18.09 6.53 18.59
N PRO A 859 17.40 7.50 17.96
CA PRO A 859 16.86 8.65 18.65
C PRO A 859 15.78 8.23 19.65
N THR A 860 15.77 8.88 20.81
CA THR A 860 14.71 8.81 21.81
C THR A 860 14.36 10.22 22.24
N ALA A 861 13.26 10.41 22.99
CA ALA A 861 12.95 11.72 23.59
C ALA A 861 14.06 12.24 24.55
N TYR A 862 14.97 11.36 24.99
CA TYR A 862 15.96 11.65 26.03
C TYR A 862 17.39 11.82 25.47
N GLY A 863 17.66 11.34 24.27
CA GLY A 863 19.00 11.27 23.67
C GLY A 863 19.15 10.13 22.67
N LEU A 864 20.39 9.92 22.18
CA LEU A 864 20.71 8.85 21.24
C LEU A 864 21.20 7.61 21.96
N LEU A 865 20.55 6.47 21.69
CA LEU A 865 20.91 5.17 22.26
C LEU A 865 21.64 4.30 21.23
N SER A 866 22.73 3.66 21.65
CA SER A 866 23.29 2.49 20.96
C SER A 866 23.42 1.34 21.94
N ALA A 867 23.12 0.13 21.50
CA ALA A 867 23.19 -1.08 22.30
C ALA A 867 23.68 -2.28 21.47
N ARG A 868 24.43 -3.18 22.10
CA ARG A 868 24.83 -4.46 21.55
C ARG A 868 24.46 -5.54 22.56
N ILE A 869 23.54 -6.40 22.17
CA ILE A 869 23.04 -7.51 22.96
C ILE A 869 23.67 -8.79 22.43
N GLU A 870 24.21 -9.62 23.31
CA GLU A 870 24.82 -10.91 22.97
C GLU A 870 24.24 -12.02 23.85
N SER A 871 23.77 -13.09 23.21
CA SER A 871 23.30 -14.28 23.92
C SER A 871 24.39 -15.35 24.02
N GLN A 872 24.67 -15.77 25.25
CA GLN A 872 25.51 -16.92 25.60
C GLN A 872 24.70 -17.88 26.48
N ILE A 873 23.44 -18.10 26.12
CA ILE A 873 22.45 -18.80 26.95
C ILE A 873 22.79 -20.29 27.17
N GLU A 874 23.34 -21.00 26.19
CA GLU A 874 23.73 -22.41 26.35
C GLU A 874 25.08 -22.55 27.04
N LEU A 875 26.04 -21.67 26.72
CA LEU A 875 27.42 -21.78 27.22
C LEU A 875 27.60 -21.22 28.63
N LYS A 876 26.89 -20.14 28.96
CA LYS A 876 27.06 -19.38 30.21
C LYS A 876 25.77 -19.12 30.95
N ARG A 877 24.61 -19.50 30.39
CA ARG A 877 23.30 -19.09 30.92
C ARG A 877 23.21 -17.58 31.09
N GLU A 878 23.80 -16.82 30.17
CA GLU A 878 23.95 -15.38 30.30
C GLU A 878 23.55 -14.66 29.01
N ILE A 879 22.83 -13.54 29.16
CA ILE A 879 22.64 -12.54 28.09
C ILE A 879 23.23 -11.22 28.58
N THR A 880 24.01 -10.57 27.73
CA THR A 880 24.69 -9.31 28.04
C THR A 880 24.23 -8.20 27.10
N MET A 881 24.17 -6.97 27.61
CA MET A 881 23.95 -5.75 26.82
C MET A 881 24.98 -4.70 27.17
N ALA A 882 25.87 -4.39 26.22
CA ALA A 882 26.70 -3.19 26.28
C ALA A 882 25.96 -2.04 25.60
N TYR A 883 25.97 -0.85 26.20
CA TYR A 883 25.27 0.30 25.65
C TYR A 883 26.07 1.60 25.76
N SER A 884 25.72 2.57 24.92
CA SER A 884 26.12 3.97 25.03
C SER A 884 24.90 4.87 24.88
N PHE A 885 24.81 5.90 25.69
CA PHE A 885 23.71 6.87 25.66
C PHE A 885 24.25 8.30 25.62
N GLU A 886 23.97 8.98 24.51
CA GLU A 886 24.32 10.38 24.31
C GLU A 886 23.10 11.23 24.65
N LYS A 887 23.10 11.80 25.86
CA LYS A 887 22.04 12.72 26.28
C LYS A 887 22.12 13.99 25.43
N PHE A 888 20.97 14.51 25.05
CA PHE A 888 20.87 15.82 24.41
C PHE A 888 21.49 16.94 25.26
N GLU A 889 22.46 17.67 24.69
CA GLU A 889 23.36 18.59 25.41
C GLU A 889 22.77 19.98 25.68
N ASN A 890 21.74 20.40 24.95
CA ASN A 890 21.16 21.75 25.00
C ASN A 890 20.34 22.04 26.29
N GLY A 891 20.27 21.11 27.24
CA GLY A 891 19.53 21.28 28.50
C GLY A 891 18.01 21.16 28.39
N GLN A 892 17.48 20.96 27.17
CA GLN A 892 16.03 20.84 26.89
C GLN A 892 15.56 19.38 26.77
N ALA A 893 16.36 18.43 27.24
CA ALA A 893 16.01 17.00 27.24
C ALA A 893 14.94 16.70 28.31
N TYR A 894 13.95 15.88 27.96
CA TYR A 894 12.96 15.38 28.91
C TYR A 894 13.63 14.70 30.11
N ALA A 895 13.02 14.83 31.28
CA ALA A 895 13.52 14.22 32.50
C ALA A 895 13.56 12.70 32.38
N ILE A 896 14.70 12.09 32.74
CA ILE A 896 14.86 10.63 32.73
C ILE A 896 14.41 10.09 34.09
N LYS A 897 13.44 9.16 34.07
CA LYS A 897 12.94 8.47 35.25
C LYS A 897 13.49 7.06 35.37
N LYS A 898 13.30 6.21 34.35
CA LYS A 898 13.59 4.76 34.48
C LYS A 898 13.77 4.05 33.15
N PHE A 899 14.96 3.52 32.89
CA PHE A 899 15.19 2.67 31.72
C PHE A 899 15.10 1.19 32.11
N ARG A 900 14.59 0.39 31.18
CA ARG A 900 14.37 -1.05 31.31
C ARG A 900 14.87 -1.76 30.06
N VAL A 901 15.37 -2.98 30.21
CA VAL A 901 15.60 -3.91 29.10
C VAL A 901 15.01 -5.26 29.47
N ARG A 902 14.43 -5.95 28.48
CA ARG A 902 13.90 -7.30 28.65
C ARG A 902 14.66 -8.31 27.81
N PHE A 903 14.89 -9.46 28.42
CA PHE A 903 15.48 -10.62 27.77
C PHE A 903 14.53 -11.81 27.94
N ALA A 904 14.20 -12.47 26.84
CA ALA A 904 13.22 -13.55 26.81
C ALA A 904 13.78 -14.75 26.01
N PRO A 905 14.80 -15.47 26.54
CA PRO A 905 15.35 -16.62 25.83
C PRO A 905 14.32 -17.74 25.66
N PRO A 906 14.43 -18.57 24.60
CA PRO A 906 13.50 -19.67 24.38
C PRO A 906 13.49 -20.63 25.58
N GLY A 907 12.29 -20.94 26.09
CA GLY A 907 12.12 -21.88 27.22
C GLY A 907 12.45 -21.32 28.61
N GLU A 908 12.80 -20.04 28.72
CA GLU A 908 13.16 -19.39 29.99
C GLU A 908 12.15 -18.30 30.37
N GLU A 909 12.11 -17.93 31.66
CA GLU A 909 11.32 -16.79 32.12
C GLU A 909 11.91 -15.45 31.62
N VAL A 910 11.03 -14.48 31.37
CA VAL A 910 11.44 -13.13 30.96
C VAL A 910 12.15 -12.43 32.11
N VAL A 911 13.38 -11.97 31.87
CA VAL A 911 14.15 -11.16 32.83
C VAL A 911 14.10 -9.69 32.43
N GLU A 912 13.63 -8.83 33.33
CA GLU A 912 13.65 -7.37 33.17
C GLU A 912 14.73 -6.74 34.07
N LEU A 913 15.68 -6.03 33.45
CA LEU A 913 16.69 -5.26 34.17
C LEU A 913 16.35 -3.77 34.13
N LYS A 914 16.45 -3.11 35.28
CA LYS A 914 16.26 -1.66 35.45
C LYS A 914 17.63 -0.99 35.57
N PHE A 915 17.80 0.14 34.89
CA PHE A 915 19.05 0.90 34.95
C PHE A 915 18.82 2.40 34.79
N ALA A 916 19.75 3.19 35.31
CA ALA A 916 19.86 4.61 34.99
C ALA A 916 20.89 4.76 33.87
N PRO A 917 20.55 5.40 32.74
CA PRO A 917 21.46 5.48 31.61
C PRO A 917 22.68 6.34 31.96
N GLN A 918 23.87 5.73 31.83
CA GLN A 918 25.15 6.43 31.83
C GLN A 918 25.63 6.66 30.38
N SER A 919 26.70 7.43 30.17
CA SER A 919 27.27 7.62 28.84
C SER A 919 27.63 6.30 28.15
N THR A 920 28.13 5.35 28.93
CA THR A 920 28.33 3.94 28.55
C THR A 920 28.02 3.03 29.73
N GLY A 921 27.55 1.82 29.48
CA GLY A 921 27.36 0.83 30.53
C GLY A 921 27.23 -0.59 29.98
N GLU A 922 27.18 -1.55 30.90
CA GLU A 922 26.98 -2.96 30.60
C GLU A 922 25.98 -3.57 31.59
N LEU A 923 25.03 -4.33 31.09
CA LEU A 923 24.05 -5.09 31.87
C LEU A 923 24.20 -6.57 31.58
N ARG A 924 23.96 -7.42 32.58
CA ARG A 924 24.01 -8.88 32.45
C ARG A 924 22.81 -9.51 33.14
N ALA A 925 22.18 -10.49 32.49
CA ALA A 925 21.15 -11.33 33.07
C ALA A 925 21.61 -12.79 33.04
N SER A 926 21.44 -13.48 34.17
CA SER A 926 21.71 -14.91 34.31
C SER A 926 20.37 -15.68 34.35
N PHE A 927 20.33 -16.86 33.73
CA PHE A 927 19.14 -17.70 33.58
C PHE A 927 19.32 -19.07 34.23
#